data_AF-A0A136L7J0-F1
#
_entry.id   AF-A0A136L7J0-F1
#
_cell.length_a   1.000
_cell.length_b   1.000
_cell.length_c   1.000
_cell.angle_alpha   90.00
_cell.angle_beta   90.00
_cell.angle_gamma   90.00
#
_symmetry.space_group_name_H-M   'P 1'
#
loop_
_entity.id
_entity.type
_entity.pdbx_description
1 polymer ?
#
loop_
_entity_poly.entity_id
_entity_poly.type
_entity_poly.pdbx_seq_one_letter_code
_entity_poly.pdbx_strand_id
1 'polypeptide(L)'
;MATTRDPRSVPNILYDEPPVKPPPILATGPLAWMRQNLFKSTFDTILTIVAAIGLVALTGGFLTWAITQANWLVITRNFRLFMVGLFPVDEVWRVNAGVLLSAFSIGFTTYAFIRIKFRTIGTIAAILIVMALIVPLTYLVFPPTTSYVTAGETAVQSGTSTEQPQTRLAFMGRAGEVIRVAFAPLAVSDEALVGMQGFSDRATNSLYNSALNRFATQARIADLSAQLAGDLLTSQQRTDAQETLDGLSVPDPVSETYALNQEPVTVSILDGATLEPLATAELDPAQFAAVGELNSDGSAIAAPALEFTLPADSWYVLEKRLPEDSEGVAILSVEGISPIFERNLTNRNEYIRLSDEFTIQDQRPEFEDRELPFVSITDNAYRGAKSFGDFMRLYGAPMLELLMRGLIPAAIAAGIGGIAAYGVVRARPKPSRNQSPAAAARALVFPLWALTLTLFFILLYGVSGLSPLELGYLLAGFVWVGWMFFAGVNIRQAWGRPLLALIVVLGLAQFSLSQGITPERAVEYIGNLSVHGSRLLSALLGIAIWFAIGFIAARQGAGRSDRFTRREGILGILITAGLWVAALALPSLIINTMVTNDAITTAHANNLLPVVDTRRWGGLLLTGVLTVVAILASFPLGILLALGRRSSLPLVKGVCTVYIELVRGVPLITVLFMAQLLVPLLNPGLATVENVIRAMVGLTMFSAAYLAENVRGGLQSIPPGQEEAARALGLGGIQITLLITLPQALRAVIPALVGQCIALFKDTSLVALVGLLDLTGIAKSVTAQPEFVGLQSEAYIFISVVYFIFSYVMAYISRRIEASGSGAVRRFG
;
A
#
# COMPACT_ATOMS: atom_id res chain seq x y z
N MET A 1 55.51 -76.55 -19.22
CA MET A 1 54.33 -77.38 -18.85
C MET A 1 53.40 -76.52 -18.04
N ALA A 2 52.15 -76.35 -18.50
CA ALA A 2 51.15 -75.48 -17.90
C ALA A 2 50.42 -76.16 -16.72
N THR A 3 50.03 -75.40 -15.70
CA THR A 3 48.81 -75.68 -14.93
C THR A 3 48.20 -74.37 -14.39
N THR A 4 46.94 -74.19 -14.73
CA THR A 4 46.02 -73.08 -14.48
C THR A 4 45.71 -72.89 -12.98
N ARG A 5 45.87 -71.67 -12.44
CA ARG A 5 45.27 -71.25 -11.15
C ARG A 5 43.89 -70.64 -11.39
N ASP A 6 42.89 -71.22 -10.74
CA ASP A 6 41.48 -70.81 -10.76
C ASP A 6 41.31 -69.38 -10.20
N PRO A 7 40.70 -68.43 -10.94
CA PRO A 7 40.46 -67.07 -10.47
C PRO A 7 39.35 -66.93 -9.41
N ARG A 8 38.76 -68.02 -8.89
CA ARG A 8 37.54 -67.94 -8.05
C ARG A 8 37.68 -68.32 -6.57
N SER A 9 38.87 -68.32 -5.98
CA SER A 9 39.02 -68.50 -4.53
C SER A 9 39.24 -67.16 -3.80
N VAL A 10 38.15 -66.41 -3.63
CA VAL A 10 38.13 -65.30 -2.67
C VAL A 10 37.92 -65.92 -1.27
N PRO A 11 38.76 -65.60 -0.26
CA PRO A 11 38.53 -66.06 1.10
C PRO A 11 37.20 -65.48 1.61
N ASN A 12 36.31 -66.35 2.07
CA ASN A 12 35.02 -65.94 2.62
C ASN A 12 35.27 -65.29 4.01
N ILE A 13 35.52 -63.99 4.02
CA ILE A 13 35.54 -63.19 5.24
C ILE A 13 34.07 -63.08 5.68
N LEU A 14 33.67 -63.89 6.67
CA LEU A 14 32.39 -63.69 7.36
C LEU A 14 32.48 -62.35 8.09
N TYR A 15 31.85 -61.33 7.53
CA TYR A 15 31.41 -60.18 8.32
C TYR A 15 30.25 -60.68 9.17
N ASP A 16 30.41 -60.74 10.50
CA ASP A 16 29.25 -60.76 11.39
C ASP A 16 28.49 -59.47 11.10
N GLU A 17 27.40 -59.58 10.34
CA GLU A 17 26.53 -58.45 10.09
C GLU A 17 26.08 -57.91 11.46
N PRO A 18 26.40 -56.64 11.80
CA PRO A 18 25.95 -56.08 13.06
C PRO A 18 24.42 -56.20 13.12
N PRO A 19 23.85 -56.55 14.29
CA PRO A 19 22.44 -56.89 14.41
C PRO A 19 21.59 -55.85 13.70
N VAL A 20 20.73 -56.31 12.78
CA VAL A 20 19.84 -55.48 11.97
C VAL A 20 19.05 -54.58 12.91
N LYS A 21 19.47 -53.32 13.03
CA LYS A 21 18.71 -52.32 13.77
C LYS A 21 17.38 -52.18 13.03
N PRO A 22 16.23 -52.30 13.72
CA PRO A 22 14.95 -52.08 13.07
C PRO A 22 14.99 -50.71 12.36
N PRO A 23 14.44 -50.61 11.14
CA PRO A 23 14.41 -49.33 10.42
C PRO A 23 13.83 -48.28 11.36
N PRO A 24 14.45 -47.10 11.51
CA PRO A 24 13.97 -46.08 12.41
C PRO A 24 12.50 -45.82 12.06
N ILE A 25 11.63 -45.92 13.05
CA ILE A 25 10.21 -45.67 12.87
C ILE A 25 10.11 -44.21 12.42
N LEU A 26 9.94 -44.00 11.12
CA LEU A 26 9.64 -42.69 10.55
C LEU A 26 8.25 -42.35 11.07
N ALA A 27 8.19 -41.75 12.26
CA ALA A 27 6.99 -41.21 12.80
C ALA A 27 6.60 -40.04 11.86
N THR A 28 5.75 -40.35 10.88
CA THR A 28 5.24 -39.39 9.91
C THR A 28 3.97 -38.77 10.47
N GLY A 29 3.90 -37.44 10.48
CA GLY A 29 2.72 -36.70 10.90
C GLY A 29 3.03 -35.51 11.80
N PRO A 30 2.05 -34.60 12.01
CA PRO A 30 2.26 -33.36 12.76
C PRO A 30 2.73 -33.60 14.20
N LEU A 31 2.16 -34.59 14.89
CA LEU A 31 2.50 -34.91 16.27
C LEU A 31 3.95 -35.41 16.41
N ALA A 32 4.36 -36.28 15.49
CA ALA A 32 5.71 -36.80 15.44
C ALA A 32 6.75 -35.72 15.10
N TRP A 33 6.41 -34.83 14.17
CA TRP A 33 7.22 -33.66 13.84
C TRP A 33 7.38 -32.75 15.06
N MET A 34 6.30 -32.45 15.80
CA MET A 34 6.37 -31.64 17.02
C MET A 34 7.24 -32.30 18.09
N ARG A 35 7.08 -33.61 18.33
CA ARG A 35 7.94 -34.33 19.28
C ARG A 35 9.42 -34.27 18.90
N GLN A 36 9.74 -34.30 17.62
CA GLN A 36 11.12 -34.27 17.12
C GLN A 36 11.73 -32.86 17.06
N ASN A 37 10.94 -31.83 16.81
CA ASN A 37 11.43 -30.46 16.59
C ASN A 37 11.22 -29.53 17.79
N LEU A 38 10.18 -29.75 18.59
CA LEU A 38 9.81 -28.91 19.73
C LEU A 38 10.09 -29.60 21.07
N PHE A 39 9.87 -30.91 21.17
CA PHE A 39 9.93 -31.64 22.45
C PHE A 39 10.99 -32.75 22.46
N LYS A 40 12.10 -32.56 21.74
CA LYS A 40 13.13 -33.60 21.57
C LYS A 40 13.88 -33.89 22.87
N SER A 41 14.16 -32.86 23.66
CA SER A 41 14.82 -32.94 24.95
C SER A 41 14.04 -32.19 26.03
N THR A 42 14.40 -32.39 27.30
CA THR A 42 13.83 -31.62 28.42
C THR A 42 14.09 -30.13 28.27
N PHE A 43 15.28 -29.75 27.78
CA PHE A 43 15.60 -28.35 27.47
C PHE A 43 14.72 -27.79 26.36
N ASP A 44 14.58 -28.50 25.23
CA ASP A 44 13.72 -28.06 24.11
C ASP A 44 12.25 -27.96 24.54
N THR A 45 11.81 -28.86 25.43
CA THR A 45 10.46 -28.84 26.00
C THR A 45 10.24 -27.60 26.87
N ILE A 46 11.17 -27.29 27.77
CA ILE A 46 11.12 -26.07 28.59
C ILE A 46 11.15 -24.83 27.69
N LEU A 47 12.07 -24.78 26.72
CA LEU A 47 12.20 -23.68 25.78
C LEU A 47 10.92 -23.48 24.96
N THR A 48 10.32 -24.57 24.46
CA THR A 48 9.07 -24.54 23.71
C THR A 48 7.92 -24.01 24.56
N ILE A 49 7.79 -24.47 25.81
CA ILE A 49 6.74 -24.01 26.72
C ILE A 49 6.92 -22.51 27.03
N VAL A 50 8.13 -22.09 27.38
CA VAL A 50 8.45 -20.68 27.65
C VAL A 50 8.22 -19.81 26.42
N ALA A 51 8.66 -20.25 25.24
CA ALA A 51 8.42 -19.53 23.98
C ALA A 51 6.94 -19.47 23.62
N ALA A 52 6.17 -20.53 23.86
CA ALA A 52 4.73 -20.55 23.63
C ALA A 52 3.99 -19.61 24.59
N ILE A 53 4.32 -19.62 25.88
CA ILE A 53 3.77 -18.68 26.88
C ILE A 53 4.11 -17.24 26.47
N GLY A 54 5.37 -16.98 26.12
CA GLY A 54 5.82 -15.66 25.63
C GLY A 54 5.07 -15.23 24.38
N LEU A 55 4.89 -16.13 23.41
CA LEU A 55 4.15 -15.84 22.17
C LEU A 55 2.68 -15.54 22.44
N VAL A 56 2.02 -16.30 23.31
CA VAL A 56 0.62 -16.07 23.69
C VAL A 56 0.48 -14.74 24.45
N ALA A 57 1.39 -14.44 25.38
CA ALA A 57 1.39 -13.18 26.12
C ALA A 57 1.63 -11.98 25.19
N LEU A 58 2.60 -12.06 24.27
CA LEU A 58 2.89 -11.02 23.29
C LEU A 58 1.74 -10.83 22.31
N THR A 59 1.19 -11.92 21.76
CA THR A 59 0.09 -11.85 20.78
C THR A 59 -1.19 -11.38 21.44
N GLY A 60 -1.51 -11.89 22.63
CA GLY A 60 -2.66 -11.47 23.42
C GLY A 60 -2.56 -10.00 23.80
N GLY A 61 -1.43 -9.57 24.37
CA GLY A 61 -1.17 -8.17 24.71
C GLY A 61 -1.24 -7.24 23.50
N PHE A 62 -0.67 -7.65 22.36
CA PHE A 62 -0.77 -6.92 21.11
C PHE A 62 -2.21 -6.79 20.61
N LEU A 63 -2.99 -7.89 20.61
CA LEU A 63 -4.38 -7.85 20.15
C LEU A 63 -5.27 -7.03 21.09
N THR A 64 -5.09 -7.17 22.40
CA THR A 64 -5.78 -6.34 23.39
C THR A 64 -5.45 -4.87 23.19
N TRP A 65 -4.17 -4.51 23.01
CA TRP A 65 -3.78 -3.14 22.68
C TRP A 65 -4.39 -2.68 21.35
N ALA A 66 -4.26 -3.46 20.28
CA ALA A 66 -4.70 -3.10 18.94
C ALA A 66 -6.21 -2.88 18.84
N ILE A 67 -7.01 -3.63 19.61
CA ILE A 67 -8.46 -3.52 19.60
C ILE A 67 -8.95 -2.48 20.60
N THR A 68 -8.43 -2.51 21.84
CA THR A 68 -9.00 -1.72 22.93
C THR A 68 -8.34 -0.36 23.11
N GLN A 69 -7.03 -0.24 22.88
CA GLN A 69 -6.25 0.97 23.19
C GLN A 69 -5.90 1.77 21.94
N ALA A 70 -5.40 1.12 20.88
CA ALA A 70 -4.88 1.75 19.68
C ALA A 70 -5.89 2.67 19.00
N ASN A 71 -5.38 3.78 18.44
CA ASN A 71 -6.17 4.73 17.68
C ASN A 71 -5.82 4.66 16.18
N TRP A 72 -6.60 3.87 15.43
CA TRP A 72 -6.38 3.66 14.00
C TRP A 72 -6.85 4.80 13.10
N LEU A 73 -7.38 5.91 13.66
CA LEU A 73 -7.73 7.10 12.88
C LEU A 73 -6.53 7.70 12.18
N VAL A 74 -5.33 7.57 12.78
CA VAL A 74 -4.08 7.98 12.15
C VAL A 74 -3.93 7.36 10.76
N ILE A 75 -4.43 6.14 10.57
CA ILE A 75 -4.41 5.45 9.28
C ILE A 75 -5.65 5.77 8.45
N THR A 76 -6.86 5.57 8.98
CA THR A 76 -8.09 5.72 8.17
C THR A 76 -8.25 7.15 7.64
N ARG A 77 -7.87 8.16 8.43
CA ARG A 77 -7.92 9.58 8.00
C ARG A 77 -6.83 9.93 6.98
N ASN A 78 -5.64 9.35 7.14
CA ASN A 78 -4.51 9.63 6.26
C ASN A 78 -4.30 8.55 5.20
N PHE A 79 -5.29 7.68 4.98
CA PHE A 79 -5.14 6.50 4.12
C PHE A 79 -4.70 6.89 2.72
N ARG A 80 -5.25 7.99 2.18
CA ARG A 80 -4.82 8.56 0.91
C ARG A 80 -3.35 8.96 0.92
N LEU A 81 -2.86 9.63 1.96
CA LEU A 81 -1.45 10.00 2.08
C LEU A 81 -0.58 8.73 2.11
N PHE A 82 -1.00 7.69 2.83
CA PHE A 82 -0.28 6.41 2.85
C PHE A 82 -0.24 5.74 1.48
N MET A 83 -1.30 5.86 0.67
CA MET A 83 -1.36 5.20 -0.64
C MET A 83 -0.67 6.01 -1.75
N VAL A 84 -0.94 7.32 -1.85
CA VAL A 84 -0.51 8.15 -2.99
C VAL A 84 0.27 9.41 -2.59
N GLY A 85 0.44 9.67 -1.29
CA GLY A 85 1.13 10.87 -0.80
C GLY A 85 0.37 12.15 -1.10
N LEU A 86 1.10 13.20 -1.48
CA LEU A 86 0.57 14.53 -1.77
C LEU A 86 0.04 14.69 -3.20
N PHE A 87 -0.31 13.57 -3.86
CA PHE A 87 -0.82 13.58 -5.23
C PHE A 87 -2.10 14.43 -5.29
N PRO A 88 -2.25 15.33 -6.30
CA PRO A 88 -3.40 16.23 -6.38
C PRO A 88 -4.72 15.46 -6.38
N VAL A 89 -5.70 15.93 -5.60
CA VAL A 89 -6.97 15.23 -5.34
C VAL A 89 -7.70 14.92 -6.64
N ASP A 90 -7.81 15.94 -7.49
CA ASP A 90 -8.54 15.88 -8.76
C ASP A 90 -7.87 14.98 -9.80
N GLU A 91 -6.61 14.60 -9.56
CA GLU A 91 -5.78 13.81 -10.46
C GLU A 91 -5.60 12.36 -9.97
N VAL A 92 -6.07 12.00 -8.76
CA VAL A 92 -5.89 10.66 -8.17
C VAL A 92 -6.44 9.54 -9.06
N TRP A 93 -7.46 9.82 -9.88
CA TRP A 93 -7.99 8.86 -10.85
C TRP A 93 -6.92 8.31 -11.79
N ARG A 94 -5.85 9.06 -12.07
CA ARG A 94 -4.71 8.64 -12.90
C ARG A 94 -3.91 7.52 -12.27
N VAL A 95 -3.69 7.61 -10.96
CA VAL A 95 -3.04 6.55 -10.18
C VAL A 95 -3.91 5.31 -10.16
N ASN A 96 -5.21 5.49 -9.89
CA ASN A 96 -6.17 4.38 -9.88
C ASN A 96 -6.23 3.68 -11.24
N ALA A 97 -6.27 4.42 -12.36
CA ALA A 97 -6.23 3.86 -13.71
C ALA A 97 -4.95 3.05 -13.96
N GLY A 98 -3.78 3.55 -13.53
CA GLY A 98 -2.51 2.83 -13.61
C GLY A 98 -2.49 1.53 -12.82
N VAL A 99 -3.07 1.53 -11.61
CA VAL A 99 -3.24 0.33 -10.78
C VAL A 99 -4.18 -0.68 -11.47
N LEU A 100 -5.28 -0.23 -12.07
CA LEU A 100 -6.21 -1.11 -12.80
C LEU A 100 -5.58 -1.72 -14.05
N LEU A 101 -4.81 -0.95 -14.83
CA LEU A 101 -4.04 -1.46 -15.97
C LEU A 101 -3.00 -2.52 -15.53
N SER A 102 -2.35 -2.27 -14.40
CA SER A 102 -1.42 -3.22 -13.78
C SER A 102 -2.14 -4.49 -13.34
N ALA A 103 -3.29 -4.38 -12.68
CA ALA A 103 -4.10 -5.51 -12.25
C ALA A 103 -4.60 -6.34 -13.45
N PHE A 104 -5.06 -5.69 -14.53
CA PHE A 104 -5.40 -6.35 -15.80
C PHE A 104 -4.21 -7.14 -16.35
N SER A 105 -3.02 -6.54 -16.38
CA SER A 105 -1.80 -7.18 -16.90
C SER A 105 -1.37 -8.37 -16.03
N ILE A 106 -1.51 -8.26 -14.71
CA ILE A 106 -1.29 -9.38 -13.77
C ILE A 106 -2.28 -10.51 -14.05
N GLY A 107 -3.57 -10.20 -14.22
CA GLY A 107 -4.60 -11.17 -14.54
C GLY A 107 -4.34 -11.91 -15.84
N PHE A 108 -4.01 -11.18 -16.89
CA PHE A 108 -3.64 -11.72 -18.21
C PHE A 108 -2.40 -12.62 -18.11
N THR A 109 -1.36 -12.16 -17.42
CA THR A 109 -0.10 -12.91 -17.21
C THR A 109 -0.33 -14.18 -16.44
N THR A 110 -1.11 -14.09 -15.36
CA THR A 110 -1.40 -15.24 -14.50
C THR A 110 -2.11 -16.30 -15.32
N TYR A 111 -3.13 -15.96 -16.12
CA TYR A 111 -3.80 -16.94 -16.98
C TYR A 111 -2.89 -17.51 -18.07
N ALA A 112 -2.02 -16.70 -18.67
CA ALA A 112 -1.11 -17.13 -19.73
C ALA A 112 -0.04 -18.14 -19.25
N PHE A 113 0.44 -18.01 -18.03
CA PHE A 113 1.50 -18.86 -17.47
C PHE A 113 0.99 -19.91 -16.47
N ILE A 114 -0.03 -19.58 -15.68
CA ILE A 114 -0.55 -20.37 -14.57
C ILE A 114 -2.02 -20.68 -14.85
N ARG A 115 -2.36 -21.96 -15.03
CA ARG A 115 -3.77 -22.37 -15.05
C ARG A 115 -4.35 -22.28 -13.65
N ILE A 116 -4.99 -21.16 -13.33
CA ILE A 116 -5.74 -20.98 -12.09
C ILE A 116 -6.93 -21.93 -12.13
N LYS A 117 -7.09 -22.76 -11.09
CA LYS A 117 -8.28 -23.60 -10.93
C LYS A 117 -9.48 -22.70 -10.61
N PHE A 118 -10.64 -22.98 -11.19
CA PHE A 118 -11.87 -22.22 -10.92
C PHE A 118 -12.16 -22.07 -9.41
N ARG A 119 -11.86 -23.12 -8.63
CA ARG A 119 -11.95 -23.08 -7.17
C ARG A 119 -11.16 -21.93 -6.54
N THR A 120 -9.95 -21.63 -7.01
CA THR A 120 -9.14 -20.53 -6.48
C THR A 120 -9.76 -19.16 -6.77
N ILE A 121 -10.32 -18.97 -7.97
CA ILE A 121 -11.05 -17.74 -8.33
C ILE A 121 -12.29 -17.61 -7.44
N GLY A 122 -13.04 -18.70 -7.28
CA GLY A 122 -14.19 -18.74 -6.37
C GLY A 122 -13.82 -18.44 -4.91
N THR A 123 -12.67 -18.93 -4.42
CA THR A 123 -12.18 -18.60 -3.07
C THR A 123 -11.82 -17.12 -2.93
N ILE A 124 -11.14 -16.52 -3.90
CA ILE A 124 -10.81 -15.09 -3.87
C ILE A 124 -12.08 -14.24 -3.90
N ALA A 125 -13.03 -14.58 -4.78
CA ALA A 125 -14.32 -13.89 -4.85
C ALA A 125 -15.12 -14.04 -3.54
N ALA A 126 -15.16 -15.24 -2.95
CA ALA A 126 -15.82 -15.46 -1.67
C ALA A 126 -15.18 -14.64 -0.54
N ILE A 127 -13.85 -14.55 -0.48
CA ILE A 127 -13.15 -13.70 0.51
C ILE A 127 -13.54 -12.24 0.33
N LEU A 128 -13.53 -11.72 -0.91
CA LEU A 128 -13.90 -10.33 -1.18
C LEU A 128 -15.37 -10.05 -0.85
N ILE A 129 -16.28 -10.99 -1.14
CA ILE A 129 -17.71 -10.86 -0.78
C ILE A 129 -17.87 -10.86 0.73
N VAL A 130 -17.23 -11.79 1.45
CA VAL A 130 -17.27 -11.83 2.91
C VAL A 130 -16.73 -10.53 3.51
N MET A 131 -15.61 -10.03 3.00
CA MET A 131 -15.05 -8.73 3.40
C MET A 131 -16.02 -7.58 3.13
N ALA A 132 -16.64 -7.53 1.94
CA ALA A 132 -17.63 -6.51 1.61
C ALA A 132 -18.90 -6.59 2.49
N LEU A 133 -19.31 -7.80 2.91
CA LEU A 133 -20.47 -8.01 3.78
C LEU A 133 -20.19 -7.66 5.25
N ILE A 134 -18.93 -7.73 5.71
CA ILE A 134 -18.58 -7.36 7.08
C ILE A 134 -18.93 -5.90 7.38
N VAL A 135 -18.81 -4.99 6.40
CA VAL A 135 -19.11 -3.56 6.59
C VAL A 135 -20.58 -3.33 6.98
N PRO A 136 -21.59 -3.66 6.16
CA PRO A 136 -22.99 -3.49 6.54
C PRO A 136 -23.39 -4.37 7.74
N LEU A 137 -22.80 -5.57 7.87
CA LEU A 137 -23.05 -6.42 9.04
C LEU A 137 -22.56 -5.77 10.34
N THR A 138 -21.43 -5.05 10.30
CA THR A 138 -20.89 -4.33 11.47
C THR A 138 -21.88 -3.27 11.93
N TYR A 139 -22.40 -2.45 11.01
CA TYR A 139 -23.38 -1.42 11.35
C TYR A 139 -24.74 -1.98 11.77
N LEU A 140 -25.10 -3.20 11.31
CA LEU A 140 -26.31 -3.90 11.73
C LEU A 140 -26.19 -4.52 13.12
N VAL A 141 -25.06 -5.16 13.43
CA VAL A 141 -24.83 -5.90 14.68
C VAL A 141 -24.43 -4.98 15.82
N PHE A 142 -23.73 -3.89 15.52
CA PHE A 142 -23.25 -2.93 16.50
C PHE A 142 -23.90 -1.56 16.23
N PRO A 143 -25.02 -1.22 16.89
CA PRO A 143 -25.71 0.06 16.73
C PRO A 143 -24.92 1.24 17.37
N PRO A 144 -25.22 2.52 17.03
CA PRO A 144 -24.61 3.74 17.60
C PRO A 144 -24.40 3.64 19.11
N THR A 145 -23.18 3.88 19.58
CA THR A 145 -22.96 4.04 21.01
C THR A 145 -23.55 5.36 21.45
N THR A 146 -24.27 5.33 22.56
CA THR A 146 -24.79 6.52 23.22
C THR A 146 -23.64 7.46 23.53
N SER A 147 -23.76 8.71 23.05
CA SER A 147 -22.80 9.77 23.35
C SER A 147 -23.16 10.42 24.67
N TYR A 148 -22.19 10.62 25.56
CA TYR A 148 -22.41 11.36 26.81
C TYR A 148 -21.90 12.79 26.68
N VAL A 149 -22.75 13.75 27.06
CA VAL A 149 -22.44 15.18 27.03
C VAL A 149 -22.83 15.84 28.35
N THR A 150 -22.07 16.84 28.77
CA THR A 150 -22.30 17.58 30.02
C THR A 150 -23.07 18.87 29.81
N ALA A 151 -24.02 19.18 30.67
CA ALA A 151 -24.72 20.46 30.73
C ALA A 151 -24.37 21.18 32.04
N GLY A 152 -24.33 22.51 32.02
CA GLY A 152 -24.03 23.37 33.18
C GLY A 152 -22.99 24.44 32.84
N GLU A 153 -22.79 25.37 33.76
CA GLU A 153 -21.81 26.46 33.60
C GLU A 153 -20.60 26.31 34.55
N THR A 154 -20.68 25.38 35.50
CA THR A 154 -19.63 25.08 36.47
C THR A 154 -18.39 24.47 35.79
N ALA A 155 -17.23 25.08 36.00
CA ALA A 155 -15.96 24.58 35.47
C ALA A 155 -15.52 23.28 36.18
N VAL A 156 -15.23 22.24 35.40
CA VAL A 156 -14.77 20.95 35.89
C VAL A 156 -13.25 20.92 35.92
N GLN A 157 -12.68 20.63 37.10
CA GLN A 157 -11.24 20.51 37.28
C GLN A 157 -10.80 19.05 37.44
N SER A 158 -9.79 18.65 36.66
CA SER A 158 -9.12 17.34 36.76
C SER A 158 -7.60 17.55 36.77
N GLY A 159 -6.98 17.46 37.95
CA GLY A 159 -5.55 17.75 38.12
C GLY A 159 -5.23 19.20 37.78
N THR A 160 -4.34 19.42 36.81
CA THR A 160 -3.98 20.78 36.32
C THR A 160 -4.85 21.27 35.15
N SER A 161 -5.82 20.46 34.70
CA SER A 161 -6.72 20.81 33.59
C SER A 161 -8.05 21.32 34.13
N THR A 162 -8.58 22.37 33.54
CA THR A 162 -9.90 22.93 33.85
C THR A 162 -10.68 23.07 32.55
N GLU A 163 -11.88 22.51 32.51
CA GLU A 163 -12.74 22.46 31.31
C GLU A 163 -14.15 22.95 31.66
N GLN A 164 -14.75 23.79 30.83
CA GLN A 164 -16.13 24.25 31.00
C GLN A 164 -17.09 23.47 30.09
N PRO A 165 -18.23 22.97 30.60
CA PRO A 165 -19.25 22.35 29.77
C PRO A 165 -19.71 23.29 28.66
N GLN A 166 -19.92 22.75 27.46
CA GLN A 166 -20.30 23.54 26.29
C GLN A 166 -21.83 23.54 26.16
N THR A 167 -22.50 24.65 26.45
CA THR A 167 -23.98 24.79 26.45
C THR A 167 -24.61 24.44 25.09
N ARG A 168 -23.88 24.66 23.99
CA ARG A 168 -24.34 24.41 22.62
C ARG A 168 -23.33 23.56 21.86
N LEU A 169 -23.81 22.50 21.24
CA LEU A 169 -23.00 21.61 20.41
C LEU A 169 -23.64 21.44 19.03
N ALA A 170 -22.91 21.75 17.98
CA ALA A 170 -23.33 21.49 16.61
C ALA A 170 -23.17 20.00 16.24
N PHE A 171 -24.12 19.47 15.47
CA PHE A 171 -24.05 18.12 14.91
C PHE A 171 -24.70 18.05 13.52
N MET A 172 -24.33 17.02 12.76
CA MET A 172 -24.89 16.76 11.42
C MET A 172 -25.98 15.70 11.49
N GLY A 173 -27.12 16.00 10.89
CA GLY A 173 -28.28 15.11 10.88
C GLY A 173 -28.78 14.81 9.48
N ARG A 174 -29.25 13.56 9.26
CA ARG A 174 -29.99 13.18 8.04
C ARG A 174 -31.49 13.19 8.29
N ALA A 175 -32.25 13.50 7.25
CA ALA A 175 -33.70 13.41 7.26
C ALA A 175 -34.17 12.01 7.69
N GLY A 176 -35.04 11.95 8.69
CA GLY A 176 -35.58 10.71 9.24
C GLY A 176 -34.75 10.07 10.36
N GLU A 177 -33.58 10.61 10.72
CA GLU A 177 -32.87 10.17 11.91
C GLU A 177 -33.59 10.61 13.19
N VAL A 178 -33.66 9.73 14.17
CA VAL A 178 -34.25 10.02 15.48
C VAL A 178 -33.13 10.36 16.45
N ILE A 179 -33.17 11.59 16.98
CA ILE A 179 -32.32 12.02 18.07
C ILE A 179 -33.06 11.79 19.38
N ARG A 180 -32.37 11.14 20.32
CA ARG A 180 -32.91 10.88 21.65
C ARG A 180 -31.95 11.44 22.70
N VAL A 181 -32.44 12.36 23.52
CA VAL A 181 -31.69 12.93 24.64
C VAL A 181 -32.37 12.56 25.94
N ALA A 182 -31.64 11.96 26.87
CA ALA A 182 -32.11 11.62 28.21
C ALA A 182 -31.00 11.87 29.24
N PHE A 183 -31.31 11.79 30.53
CA PHE A 183 -30.25 11.68 31.53
C PHE A 183 -29.48 10.37 31.38
N ALA A 184 -28.17 10.42 31.62
CA ALA A 184 -27.34 9.23 31.58
C ALA A 184 -27.82 8.18 32.61
N PRO A 185 -28.05 6.92 32.21
CA PRO A 185 -28.59 5.88 33.08
C PRO A 185 -27.53 5.30 34.01
N LEU A 186 -27.07 6.08 34.98
CA LEU A 186 -26.33 5.59 36.14
C LEU A 186 -26.58 6.52 37.34
N ALA A 187 -26.91 5.92 38.49
CA ALA A 187 -26.94 6.61 39.77
C ALA A 187 -25.51 7.08 40.12
N VAL A 188 -25.35 8.40 40.02
CA VAL A 188 -24.31 9.34 40.49
C VAL A 188 -23.26 8.81 41.49
N SER A 189 -22.49 7.80 41.11
CA SER A 189 -21.32 7.32 41.87
C SER A 189 -20.08 7.40 41.01
N ASP A 190 -18.92 7.59 41.65
CA ASP A 190 -17.65 7.62 40.93
C ASP A 190 -17.41 6.30 40.17
N GLU A 191 -17.84 5.16 40.74
CA GLU A 191 -17.70 3.84 40.12
C GLU A 191 -18.49 3.75 38.81
N ALA A 192 -19.70 4.29 38.82
CA ALA A 192 -20.51 4.43 37.63
C ALA A 192 -19.84 5.33 36.57
N LEU A 193 -19.28 6.46 36.97
CA LEU A 193 -18.57 7.38 36.06
C LEU A 193 -17.37 6.69 35.40
N VAL A 194 -16.58 5.93 36.16
CA VAL A 194 -15.43 5.18 35.62
C VAL A 194 -15.84 4.03 34.70
N GLY A 195 -17.07 3.53 34.82
CA GLY A 195 -17.65 2.53 33.93
C GLY A 195 -18.23 3.07 32.62
N MET A 196 -18.47 4.38 32.51
CA MET A 196 -19.04 4.98 31.31
C MET A 196 -18.05 5.01 30.14
N GLN A 197 -18.58 4.89 28.92
CA GLN A 197 -17.83 4.95 27.65
C GLN A 197 -18.58 5.83 26.65
N GLY A 198 -17.89 6.50 25.73
CA GLY A 198 -18.54 7.33 24.70
C GLY A 198 -18.72 8.80 25.07
N PHE A 199 -17.76 9.39 25.77
CA PHE A 199 -17.77 10.82 26.10
C PHE A 199 -17.49 11.68 24.87
N SER A 200 -18.37 12.65 24.63
CA SER A 200 -18.37 13.47 23.42
C SER A 200 -17.98 14.94 23.66
N ASP A 201 -17.64 15.33 24.90
CA ASP A 201 -17.10 16.66 25.23
C ASP A 201 -15.96 16.61 26.28
N ARG A 202 -15.20 17.72 26.39
CA ARG A 202 -14.02 17.85 27.27
C ARG A 202 -14.37 17.80 28.75
N ALA A 203 -15.50 18.41 29.11
CA ALA A 203 -15.95 18.49 30.49
C ALA A 203 -16.40 17.11 31.01
N THR A 204 -17.10 16.28 30.22
CA THR A 204 -17.44 14.91 30.65
C THR A 204 -16.19 14.05 30.83
N ASN A 205 -15.19 14.19 29.95
CA ASN A 205 -13.90 13.52 30.11
C ASN A 205 -13.16 14.00 31.38
N SER A 206 -13.28 15.28 31.75
CA SER A 206 -12.69 15.80 32.99
C SER A 206 -13.40 15.26 34.24
N LEU A 207 -14.73 15.07 34.21
CA LEU A 207 -15.46 14.39 35.28
C LEU A 207 -15.00 12.94 35.44
N TYR A 208 -14.87 12.22 34.32
CA TYR A 208 -14.33 10.85 34.29
C TYR A 208 -12.93 10.78 34.90
N ASN A 209 -12.00 11.63 34.45
CA ASN A 209 -10.63 11.63 34.94
C ASN A 209 -10.54 12.02 36.42
N SER A 210 -11.42 12.90 36.89
CA SER A 210 -11.52 13.25 38.31
C SER A 210 -11.92 12.03 39.16
N ALA A 211 -12.92 11.27 38.72
CA ALA A 211 -13.33 10.03 39.37
C ALA A 211 -12.21 8.98 39.34
N LEU A 212 -11.54 8.81 38.19
CA LEU A 212 -10.42 7.88 38.04
C LEU A 212 -9.23 8.24 38.94
N ASN A 213 -8.86 9.52 39.02
CA ASN A 213 -7.79 10.01 39.90
C ASN A 213 -8.10 9.77 41.37
N ARG A 214 -9.36 9.95 41.77
CA ARG A 214 -9.84 9.62 43.11
C ARG A 214 -9.68 8.14 43.41
N PHE A 215 -10.13 7.24 42.53
CA PHE A 215 -9.93 5.79 42.72
C PHE A 215 -8.47 5.39 42.75
N ALA A 216 -7.63 5.97 41.89
CA ALA A 216 -6.20 5.74 41.92
C ALA A 216 -5.59 6.17 43.27
N THR A 217 -6.04 7.29 43.82
CA THR A 217 -5.62 7.78 45.14
C THR A 217 -6.09 6.85 46.27
N GLN A 218 -7.35 6.39 46.23
CA GLN A 218 -7.89 5.41 47.19
C GLN A 218 -7.13 4.08 47.13
N ALA A 219 -6.90 3.54 45.93
CA ALA A 219 -6.13 2.31 45.74
C ALA A 219 -4.69 2.46 46.23
N ARG A 220 -4.08 3.64 46.03
CA ARG A 220 -2.73 3.94 46.51
C ARG A 220 -2.67 4.00 48.05
N ILE A 221 -3.66 4.62 48.68
CA ILE A 221 -3.79 4.65 50.16
C ILE A 221 -3.99 3.23 50.71
N ALA A 222 -4.84 2.42 50.07
CA ALA A 222 -5.07 1.03 50.46
C ALA A 222 -3.79 0.17 50.33
N ASP A 223 -3.04 0.34 49.24
CA ASP A 223 -1.76 -0.34 49.02
C ASP A 223 -0.70 0.07 50.07
N LEU A 224 -0.53 1.37 50.30
CA LEU A 224 0.43 1.89 51.29
C LEU A 224 0.06 1.45 52.72
N SER A 225 -1.22 1.52 53.09
CA SER A 225 -1.69 1.06 54.40
C SER A 225 -1.50 -0.44 54.60
N ALA A 226 -1.74 -1.27 53.57
CA ALA A 226 -1.47 -2.70 53.62
C ALA A 226 0.04 -3.01 53.73
N GLN A 227 0.90 -2.25 53.03
CA GLN A 227 2.35 -2.39 53.14
C GLN A 227 2.87 -1.99 54.53
N LEU A 228 2.35 -0.91 55.10
CA LEU A 228 2.69 -0.43 56.45
C LEU A 228 2.23 -1.39 57.55
N ALA A 229 1.13 -2.11 57.34
CA ALA A 229 0.65 -3.16 58.24
C ALA A 229 1.49 -4.45 58.18
N GLY A 230 2.34 -4.62 57.15
CA GLY A 230 3.21 -5.79 56.99
C GLY A 230 4.59 -5.64 57.63
N ASP A 231 5.24 -6.79 57.89
CA ASP A 231 6.55 -6.86 58.54
C ASP A 231 7.75 -6.79 57.57
N LEU A 232 7.51 -6.64 56.27
CA LEU A 232 8.55 -6.74 55.22
C LEU A 232 9.32 -5.43 54.96
N LEU A 233 8.90 -4.30 55.51
CA LEU A 233 9.52 -2.99 55.29
C LEU A 233 10.66 -2.70 56.29
N THR A 234 11.75 -2.12 55.80
CA THR A 234 12.80 -1.55 56.68
C THR A 234 12.31 -0.28 57.39
N SER A 235 12.98 0.14 58.46
CA SER A 235 12.62 1.33 59.23
C SER A 235 12.53 2.60 58.37
N GLN A 236 13.49 2.80 57.45
CA GLN A 236 13.49 3.95 56.55
C GLN A 236 12.32 3.90 55.56
N GLN A 237 12.10 2.73 54.93
CA GLN A 237 11.00 2.57 53.97
C GLN A 237 9.63 2.75 54.62
N ARG A 238 9.49 2.36 55.88
CA ARG A 238 8.27 2.59 56.65
C ARG A 238 8.05 4.09 56.90
N THR A 239 9.10 4.83 57.25
CA THR A 239 9.02 6.29 57.40
C THR A 239 8.63 6.98 56.09
N ASP A 240 9.30 6.64 54.99
CA ASP A 240 9.02 7.25 53.67
C ASP A 240 7.60 6.91 53.18
N ALA A 241 7.14 5.67 53.40
CA ALA A 241 5.80 5.24 53.05
C ALA A 241 4.73 5.91 53.93
N GLN A 242 5.01 6.12 55.22
CA GLN A 242 4.13 6.85 56.13
C GLN A 242 4.04 8.34 55.73
N GLU A 243 5.16 8.98 55.42
CA GLU A 243 5.18 10.37 54.94
C GLU A 243 4.39 10.53 53.62
N THR A 244 4.53 9.57 52.72
CA THR A 244 3.75 9.53 51.47
C THR A 244 2.25 9.34 51.75
N LEU A 245 1.88 8.46 52.70
CA LEU A 245 0.49 8.22 53.08
C LEU A 245 -0.13 9.47 53.73
N ASP A 246 0.59 10.13 54.63
CA ASP A 246 0.14 11.32 55.33
C ASP A 246 -0.05 12.52 54.36
N GLY A 247 0.67 12.53 53.24
CA GLY A 247 0.53 13.52 52.17
C GLY A 247 -0.62 13.25 51.18
N LEU A 248 -1.31 12.11 51.26
CA LEU A 248 -2.41 11.76 50.36
C LEU A 248 -3.76 11.97 51.03
N SER A 249 -4.58 12.87 50.48
CA SER A 249 -5.99 13.03 50.84
C SER A 249 -6.88 12.57 49.69
N VAL A 250 -7.89 11.73 49.99
CA VAL A 250 -8.96 11.45 49.03
C VAL A 250 -9.83 12.71 48.95
N PRO A 251 -10.09 13.27 47.74
CA PRO A 251 -11.03 14.39 47.55
C PRO A 251 -12.46 14.06 48.02
N ASP A 252 -13.45 14.90 47.76
CA ASP A 252 -14.88 14.51 47.87
C ASP A 252 -15.34 13.79 46.58
N PRO A 253 -16.42 12.98 46.61
CA PRO A 253 -16.95 12.33 45.41
C PRO A 253 -17.26 13.35 44.30
N VAL A 254 -17.11 12.95 43.04
CA VAL A 254 -17.40 13.85 41.90
C VAL A 254 -18.89 14.21 41.87
N SER A 255 -19.74 13.27 42.30
CA SER A 255 -21.17 13.45 42.45
C SER A 255 -21.56 14.58 43.43
N GLU A 256 -20.82 14.71 44.52
CA GLU A 256 -21.03 15.71 45.57
C GLU A 256 -20.39 17.05 45.19
N THR A 257 -19.17 17.01 44.64
CA THR A 257 -18.39 18.20 44.25
C THR A 257 -19.11 19.06 43.22
N TYR A 258 -19.82 18.43 42.28
CA TYR A 258 -20.47 19.11 41.15
C TYR A 258 -22.01 18.99 41.16
N ALA A 259 -22.61 18.60 42.29
CA ALA A 259 -24.06 18.36 42.42
C ALA A 259 -24.65 17.60 41.22
N LEU A 260 -24.01 16.49 40.84
CA LEU A 260 -24.16 15.89 39.52
C LEU A 260 -25.59 15.32 39.33
N ASN A 261 -26.27 15.72 38.25
CA ASN A 261 -27.65 15.31 37.91
C ASN A 261 -28.70 15.64 39.01
N GLN A 262 -28.52 16.72 39.77
CA GLN A 262 -29.47 17.10 40.83
C GLN A 262 -30.49 18.16 40.41
N GLU A 263 -30.29 18.80 39.26
CA GLU A 263 -31.11 19.91 38.77
C GLU A 263 -31.75 19.60 37.41
N PRO A 264 -32.92 20.19 37.10
CA PRO A 264 -33.59 20.00 35.81
C PRO A 264 -32.76 20.60 34.67
N VAL A 265 -32.83 19.98 33.50
CA VAL A 265 -32.09 20.42 32.31
C VAL A 265 -33.06 20.69 31.17
N THR A 266 -33.08 21.92 30.67
CA THR A 266 -33.78 22.26 29.44
C THR A 266 -32.92 21.84 28.25
N VAL A 267 -33.42 20.93 27.43
CA VAL A 267 -32.77 20.47 26.20
C VAL A 267 -33.57 20.92 25.00
N SER A 268 -32.89 21.54 24.04
CA SER A 268 -33.48 22.00 22.78
C SER A 268 -32.66 21.52 21.58
N ILE A 269 -33.34 21.08 20.53
CA ILE A 269 -32.75 20.87 19.21
C ILE A 269 -33.10 22.09 18.37
N LEU A 270 -32.09 22.85 17.96
CA LEU A 270 -32.23 24.06 17.16
C LEU A 270 -31.84 23.78 15.70
N ASP A 271 -32.42 24.55 14.78
CA ASP A 271 -31.98 24.60 13.39
C ASP A 271 -30.56 25.20 13.30
N GLY A 272 -29.67 24.60 12.51
CA GLY A 272 -28.28 25.05 12.42
C GLY A 272 -28.06 26.39 11.72
N ALA A 273 -29.00 26.83 10.86
CA ALA A 273 -28.90 28.09 10.14
C ALA A 273 -29.59 29.24 10.87
N THR A 274 -30.76 29.01 11.47
CA THR A 274 -31.55 30.05 12.14
C THR A 274 -31.37 30.07 13.67
N LEU A 275 -30.87 28.98 14.26
CA LEU A 275 -30.85 28.74 15.71
C LEU A 275 -32.23 28.80 16.38
N GLU A 276 -33.31 28.68 15.61
CA GLU A 276 -34.66 28.58 16.17
C GLU A 276 -34.93 27.18 16.73
N PRO A 277 -35.63 27.05 17.87
CA PRO A 277 -35.92 25.77 18.47
C PRO A 277 -36.92 24.96 17.64
N LEU A 278 -36.50 23.78 17.20
CA LEU A 278 -37.33 22.79 16.49
C LEU A 278 -38.05 21.86 17.46
N ALA A 279 -37.39 21.50 18.56
CA ALA A 279 -37.96 20.72 19.65
C ALA A 279 -37.33 21.17 20.97
N THR A 280 -38.10 21.14 22.06
CA THR A 280 -37.63 21.48 23.41
C THR A 280 -38.34 20.61 24.43
N ALA A 281 -37.60 20.09 25.40
CA ALA A 281 -38.13 19.40 26.55
C ALA A 281 -37.32 19.75 27.80
N GLU A 282 -38.01 19.80 28.94
CA GLU A 282 -37.37 19.90 30.24
C GLU A 282 -37.22 18.48 30.81
N LEU A 283 -35.98 18.08 31.07
CA LEU A 283 -35.67 16.79 31.68
C LEU A 283 -35.53 17.00 33.18
N ASP A 284 -36.42 16.41 33.96
CA ASP A 284 -36.40 16.46 35.43
C ASP A 284 -35.67 15.22 36.00
N PRO A 285 -34.59 15.40 36.79
CA PRO A 285 -33.86 14.29 37.41
C PRO A 285 -34.72 13.46 38.36
N ALA A 286 -35.77 14.02 38.98
CA ALA A 286 -36.67 13.28 39.88
C ALA A 286 -37.49 12.23 39.13
N GLN A 287 -37.87 12.51 37.88
CA GLN A 287 -38.58 11.57 37.01
C GLN A 287 -37.66 10.44 36.54
N PHE A 288 -36.35 10.69 36.47
CA PHE A 288 -35.35 9.70 36.15
C PHE A 288 -35.04 8.75 37.31
N ALA A 289 -35.05 9.25 38.56
CA ALA A 289 -34.88 8.42 39.75
C ALA A 289 -35.96 7.32 39.90
N ALA A 290 -37.14 7.52 39.29
CA ALA A 290 -38.23 6.54 39.25
C ALA A 290 -38.09 5.49 38.11
N VAL A 291 -37.07 5.61 37.26
CA VAL A 291 -36.83 4.66 36.14
C VAL A 291 -36.34 3.32 36.69
N GLY A 292 -37.21 2.31 36.60
CA GLY A 292 -37.02 1.00 37.24
C GLY A 292 -38.18 0.63 38.18
N GLU A 293 -39.01 1.61 38.55
CA GLU A 293 -40.30 1.36 39.18
C GLU A 293 -41.39 1.08 38.13
N LEU A 294 -42.43 0.36 38.55
CA LEU A 294 -43.59 0.09 37.73
C LEU A 294 -44.64 1.17 37.98
N ASN A 295 -45.27 1.66 36.91
CA ASN A 295 -46.51 2.42 36.99
C ASN A 295 -47.56 1.64 37.80
N SER A 296 -48.57 2.33 38.32
CA SER A 296 -49.69 1.71 39.05
C SER A 296 -50.45 0.63 38.26
N ASP A 297 -50.23 0.55 36.94
CA ASP A 297 -50.79 -0.44 36.01
C ASP A 297 -49.83 -1.60 35.68
N GLY A 298 -48.62 -1.63 36.28
CA GLY A 298 -47.61 -2.67 36.06
C GLY A 298 -46.76 -2.48 34.79
N SER A 299 -46.85 -1.34 34.10
CA SER A 299 -45.93 -1.00 33.00
C SER A 299 -44.64 -0.33 33.52
N ALA A 300 -43.51 -0.52 32.85
CA ALA A 300 -42.25 0.15 33.23
C ALA A 300 -42.35 1.65 32.97
N ILE A 301 -41.90 2.48 33.92
CA ILE A 301 -41.78 3.93 33.72
C ILE A 301 -40.71 4.17 32.65
N ALA A 302 -41.13 4.70 31.49
CA ALA A 302 -40.21 5.10 30.45
C ALA A 302 -39.39 6.30 30.94
N ALA A 303 -38.07 6.26 30.75
CA ALA A 303 -37.21 7.38 31.10
C ALA A 303 -37.66 8.65 30.34
N PRO A 304 -37.79 9.80 31.02
CA PRO A 304 -38.08 11.07 30.35
C PRO A 304 -36.95 11.35 29.35
N ALA A 305 -37.32 11.50 28.08
CA ALA A 305 -36.40 11.73 26.99
C ALA A 305 -37.02 12.69 25.98
N LEU A 306 -36.18 13.57 25.42
CA LEU A 306 -36.50 14.31 24.20
C LEU A 306 -36.26 13.37 23.01
N GLU A 307 -37.33 12.98 22.32
CA GLU A 307 -37.26 12.24 21.06
C GLU A 307 -37.72 13.14 19.91
N PHE A 308 -36.85 13.32 18.90
CA PHE A 308 -37.14 14.17 17.76
C PHE A 308 -36.60 13.56 16.46
N THR A 309 -37.45 13.50 15.44
CA THR A 309 -37.06 13.02 14.10
C THR A 309 -36.65 14.22 13.25
N LEU A 310 -35.43 14.17 12.71
CA LEU A 310 -34.86 15.26 11.94
C LEU A 310 -35.60 15.46 10.61
N PRO A 311 -36.00 16.71 10.26
CA PRO A 311 -36.83 16.97 9.08
C PRO A 311 -36.05 16.98 7.76
N ALA A 312 -34.76 17.32 7.78
CA ALA A 312 -33.93 17.49 6.59
C ALA A 312 -32.45 17.12 6.83
N ASP A 313 -31.71 16.96 5.74
CA ASP A 313 -30.25 16.84 5.74
C ASP A 313 -29.64 18.23 6.01
N SER A 314 -29.21 18.51 7.24
CA SER A 314 -28.68 19.83 7.63
C SER A 314 -27.81 19.77 8.90
N TRP A 315 -27.24 20.92 9.26
CA TRP A 315 -26.71 21.17 10.59
C TRP A 315 -27.84 21.38 11.59
N TYR A 316 -27.62 20.89 12.80
CA TYR A 316 -28.48 21.09 13.96
C TYR A 316 -27.63 21.45 15.17
N VAL A 317 -28.22 22.12 16.15
CA VAL A 317 -27.54 22.47 17.40
C VAL A 317 -28.28 21.84 18.57
N LEU A 318 -27.55 21.07 19.38
CA LEU A 318 -28.01 20.60 20.67
C LEU A 318 -27.70 21.67 21.72
N GLU A 319 -28.74 22.34 22.21
CA GLU A 319 -28.66 23.27 23.34
C GLU A 319 -29.09 22.56 24.63
N LYS A 320 -28.32 22.76 25.69
CA LYS A 320 -28.52 22.12 27.00
C LYS A 320 -28.24 23.15 28.10
N ARG A 321 -29.30 23.58 28.80
CA ARG A 321 -29.25 24.67 29.79
C ARG A 321 -29.78 24.20 31.13
N LEU A 322 -29.07 24.58 32.20
CA LEU A 322 -29.58 24.49 33.58
C LEU A 322 -30.23 25.84 33.96
N PRO A 323 -31.00 25.90 35.07
CA PRO A 323 -31.57 27.15 35.59
C PRO A 323 -30.50 28.23 35.86
N GLU A 324 -30.87 29.52 35.76
CA GLU A 324 -29.93 30.67 35.73
C GLU A 324 -29.11 30.94 37.01
N ASP A 325 -29.17 30.10 38.05
CA ASP A 325 -28.37 30.20 39.27
C ASP A 325 -27.85 28.81 39.73
N SER A 326 -27.73 27.89 38.78
CA SER A 326 -27.26 26.52 39.01
C SER A 326 -25.75 26.47 39.25
N GLU A 327 -25.32 25.82 40.33
CA GLU A 327 -23.90 25.44 40.53
C GLU A 327 -23.63 23.97 40.13
N GLY A 328 -24.68 23.25 39.70
CA GLY A 328 -24.61 21.85 39.33
C GLY A 328 -24.10 21.56 37.91
N VAL A 329 -23.75 20.30 37.69
CA VAL A 329 -23.44 19.75 36.36
C VAL A 329 -24.38 18.58 36.09
N ALA A 330 -24.84 18.41 34.86
CA ALA A 330 -25.63 17.25 34.44
C ALA A 330 -24.94 16.49 33.32
N ILE A 331 -25.10 15.17 33.28
CA ILE A 331 -24.66 14.30 32.19
C ILE A 331 -25.88 13.76 31.45
N LEU A 332 -25.95 14.09 30.17
CA LEU A 332 -26.99 13.65 29.25
C LEU A 332 -26.45 12.53 28.36
N SER A 333 -27.25 11.48 28.20
CA SER A 333 -27.09 10.48 27.15
C SER A 333 -27.77 10.97 25.87
N VAL A 334 -27.03 10.96 24.77
CA VAL A 334 -27.48 11.39 23.45
C VAL A 334 -27.31 10.26 22.45
N GLU A 335 -28.41 9.83 21.86
CA GLU A 335 -28.44 8.83 20.80
C GLU A 335 -28.80 9.50 19.47
N GLY A 336 -28.32 8.92 18.37
CA GLY A 336 -28.56 9.44 17.02
C GLY A 336 -27.60 10.54 16.57
N ILE A 337 -26.73 11.05 17.46
CA ILE A 337 -25.66 11.96 17.06
C ILE A 337 -24.40 11.18 16.73
N SER A 338 -24.03 11.19 15.45
CA SER A 338 -22.76 10.66 15.01
C SER A 338 -21.65 11.71 15.07
N PRO A 339 -20.42 11.28 15.36
CA PRO A 339 -19.28 12.16 15.36
C PRO A 339 -18.90 12.61 13.95
N ILE A 340 -18.44 13.85 13.87
CA ILE A 340 -18.12 14.52 12.61
C ILE A 340 -16.67 14.98 12.56
N PHE A 341 -16.18 15.23 11.34
CA PHE A 341 -14.86 15.75 11.08
C PHE A 341 -14.88 16.79 9.95
N GLU A 342 -14.05 17.81 10.05
CA GLU A 342 -13.86 18.82 9.00
C GLU A 342 -12.78 18.36 8.00
N ARG A 343 -13.11 18.28 6.72
CA ARG A 343 -12.21 17.82 5.66
C ARG A 343 -11.98 18.90 4.60
N ASN A 344 -11.05 19.84 4.82
CA ASN A 344 -10.33 20.49 3.71
C ASN A 344 -9.16 21.37 4.17
N LEU A 345 -8.01 21.28 3.48
CA LEU A 345 -6.86 22.19 3.65
C LEU A 345 -6.90 23.39 2.68
N THR A 346 -7.88 23.44 1.76
CA THR A 346 -7.93 24.43 0.67
C THR A 346 -9.14 25.36 0.74
N ASN A 347 -10.29 24.89 1.25
CA ASN A 347 -11.51 25.68 1.51
C ASN A 347 -12.30 24.99 2.65
N ARG A 348 -12.35 25.61 3.85
CA ARG A 348 -12.80 25.06 5.17
C ARG A 348 -14.28 24.63 5.30
N ASN A 349 -14.94 24.18 4.24
CA ASN A 349 -16.41 24.08 4.24
C ASN A 349 -16.97 22.67 4.05
N GLU A 350 -16.18 21.59 4.10
CA GLU A 350 -16.73 20.23 3.97
C GLU A 350 -16.62 19.47 5.30
N TYR A 351 -17.76 19.03 5.83
CA TYR A 351 -17.87 18.24 7.05
C TYR A 351 -18.38 16.84 6.74
N ILE A 352 -17.82 15.83 7.40
CA ILE A 352 -18.10 14.42 7.14
C ILE A 352 -18.37 13.68 8.45
N ARG A 353 -19.50 12.97 8.53
CA ARG A 353 -19.77 12.01 9.60
C ARG A 353 -18.90 10.78 9.47
N LEU A 354 -18.24 10.42 10.56
CA LEU A 354 -17.28 9.32 10.61
C LEU A 354 -17.93 7.93 10.57
N SER A 355 -19.21 7.84 10.90
CA SER A 355 -19.97 6.58 10.90
C SER A 355 -20.35 6.08 9.51
N ASP A 356 -20.65 6.98 8.59
CA ASP A 356 -21.42 6.67 7.38
C ASP A 356 -21.09 7.59 6.20
N GLU A 357 -19.99 8.35 6.30
CA GLU A 357 -19.49 9.29 5.29
C GLU A 357 -20.54 10.32 4.82
N PHE A 358 -21.57 10.62 5.61
CA PHE A 358 -22.50 11.71 5.28
C PHE A 358 -21.76 13.03 5.25
N THR A 359 -21.90 13.79 4.17
CA THR A 359 -21.20 15.06 3.97
C THR A 359 -22.18 16.22 3.94
N ILE A 360 -21.84 17.31 4.65
CA ILE A 360 -22.50 18.61 4.52
C ILE A 360 -21.45 19.63 4.10
N GLN A 361 -21.79 20.49 3.13
CA GLN A 361 -20.92 21.57 2.64
C GLN A 361 -21.30 22.95 3.18
N ASP A 362 -22.34 23.01 4.01
CA ASP A 362 -22.82 24.23 4.63
C ASP A 362 -21.85 24.72 5.72
N GLN A 363 -21.82 26.03 5.93
CA GLN A 363 -21.04 26.63 7.00
C GLN A 363 -21.49 26.09 8.35
N ARG A 364 -20.53 25.97 9.27
CA ARG A 364 -20.84 25.56 10.63
C ARG A 364 -21.75 26.60 11.27
N PRO A 365 -22.75 26.18 12.07
CA PRO A 365 -23.54 27.11 12.86
C PRO A 365 -22.66 28.05 13.70
N GLU A 366 -22.95 29.34 13.66
CA GLU A 366 -22.25 30.37 14.43
C GLU A 366 -23.17 30.97 15.49
N PHE A 367 -22.61 31.32 16.64
CA PHE A 367 -23.28 32.08 17.68
C PHE A 367 -22.35 33.16 18.22
N GLU A 368 -22.85 34.40 18.32
CA GLU A 368 -22.05 35.58 18.75
C GLU A 368 -20.73 35.72 17.96
N ASP A 369 -20.81 35.62 16.62
CA ASP A 369 -19.67 35.71 15.70
C ASP A 369 -18.56 34.66 15.94
N ARG A 370 -18.90 33.53 16.59
CA ARG A 370 -18.01 32.38 16.79
C ARG A 370 -18.64 31.09 16.31
N GLU A 371 -17.86 30.27 15.60
CA GLU A 371 -18.25 28.91 15.23
C GLU A 371 -18.57 28.09 16.48
N LEU A 372 -19.75 27.47 16.51
CA LEU A 372 -20.11 26.59 17.61
C LEU A 372 -19.20 25.36 17.64
N PRO A 373 -18.80 24.87 18.83
CA PRO A 373 -18.13 23.59 18.94
C PRO A 373 -19.06 22.49 18.45
N PHE A 374 -18.50 21.45 17.85
CA PHE A 374 -19.27 20.34 17.31
C PHE A 374 -18.82 19.01 17.91
N VAL A 375 -19.66 17.98 17.77
CA VAL A 375 -19.36 16.63 18.26
C VAL A 375 -18.23 15.99 17.45
N SER A 376 -16.99 16.18 17.89
CA SER A 376 -15.76 15.71 17.24
C SER A 376 -15.14 14.52 17.99
N ILE A 377 -14.84 13.44 17.26
CA ILE A 377 -14.10 12.28 17.81
C ILE A 377 -12.68 12.65 18.26
N THR A 378 -12.06 13.65 17.62
CA THR A 378 -10.61 13.84 17.71
C THR A 378 -10.13 14.41 19.03
N ASP A 379 -10.98 15.17 19.73
CA ASP A 379 -10.55 15.90 20.93
C ASP A 379 -10.66 15.08 22.21
N ASN A 380 -11.60 14.14 22.36
CA ASN A 380 -11.85 13.52 23.69
C ASN A 380 -12.27 12.05 23.73
N ALA A 381 -12.58 11.40 22.60
CA ALA A 381 -13.38 10.18 22.69
C ALA A 381 -12.62 8.88 23.00
N TYR A 382 -11.28 8.78 22.86
CA TYR A 382 -10.63 7.45 22.82
C TYR A 382 -9.29 7.28 23.55
N ARG A 383 -9.04 8.04 24.63
CA ARG A 383 -8.02 7.64 25.62
C ARG A 383 -8.66 6.71 26.65
N GLY A 384 -8.99 5.48 26.24
CA GLY A 384 -9.68 4.49 27.07
C GLY A 384 -9.87 3.14 26.38
N ALA A 385 -10.25 2.12 27.16
CA ALA A 385 -10.50 0.78 26.65
C ALA A 385 -11.79 0.74 25.82
N LYS A 386 -11.66 0.52 24.50
CA LYS A 386 -12.78 0.36 23.56
C LYS A 386 -13.31 -1.07 23.58
N SER A 387 -14.63 -1.23 23.44
CA SER A 387 -15.22 -2.53 23.15
C SER A 387 -14.86 -3.00 21.74
N PHE A 388 -15.00 -4.30 21.46
CA PHE A 388 -14.79 -4.83 20.11
C PHE A 388 -15.80 -4.25 19.09
N GLY A 389 -17.04 -3.99 19.51
CA GLY A 389 -18.06 -3.37 18.66
C GLY A 389 -17.66 -1.96 18.23
N ASP A 390 -17.18 -1.16 19.18
CA ASP A 390 -16.68 0.20 18.89
C ASP A 390 -15.47 0.17 17.97
N PHE A 391 -14.51 -0.71 18.24
CA PHE A 391 -13.36 -0.93 17.37
C PHE A 391 -13.79 -1.24 15.93
N MET A 392 -14.73 -2.18 15.76
CA MET A 392 -15.20 -2.58 14.44
C MET A 392 -15.90 -1.43 13.73
N ARG A 393 -16.69 -0.60 14.40
CA ARG A 393 -17.41 0.50 13.75
C ARG A 393 -16.55 1.71 13.44
N LEU A 394 -15.66 2.07 14.36
CA LEU A 394 -14.82 3.27 14.23
C LEU A 394 -13.63 3.03 13.31
N TYR A 395 -13.08 1.82 13.32
CA TYR A 395 -11.84 1.51 12.62
C TYR A 395 -12.00 0.34 11.65
N GLY A 396 -12.56 -0.77 12.10
CA GLY A 396 -12.62 -2.02 11.32
C GLY A 396 -13.37 -1.87 9.99
N ALA A 397 -14.63 -1.46 10.04
CA ALA A 397 -15.52 -1.30 8.90
C ALA A 397 -15.06 -0.14 7.98
N PRO A 398 -14.74 1.07 8.48
CA PRO A 398 -14.18 2.12 7.62
C PRO A 398 -12.87 1.72 6.94
N MET A 399 -11.94 1.07 7.65
CA MET A 399 -10.70 0.57 7.05
C MET A 399 -10.98 -0.47 5.96
N LEU A 400 -11.90 -1.39 6.24
CA LEU A 400 -12.29 -2.43 5.30
C LEU A 400 -12.94 -1.83 4.04
N GLU A 401 -13.79 -0.82 4.21
CA GLU A 401 -14.38 -0.07 3.11
C GLU A 401 -13.32 0.63 2.25
N LEU A 402 -12.37 1.33 2.87
CA LEU A 402 -11.24 1.96 2.17
C LEU A 402 -10.41 0.95 1.37
N LEU A 403 -10.14 -0.23 1.94
CA LEU A 403 -9.45 -1.32 1.26
C LEU A 403 -10.28 -1.89 0.10
N MET A 404 -11.58 -2.10 0.31
CA MET A 404 -12.50 -2.64 -0.71
C MET A 404 -12.69 -1.71 -1.90
N ARG A 405 -12.70 -0.38 -1.68
CA ARG A 405 -12.74 0.64 -2.76
C ARG A 405 -11.60 0.46 -3.77
N GLY A 406 -10.44 -0.03 -3.35
CA GLY A 406 -9.32 -0.36 -4.25
C GLY A 406 -9.28 -1.82 -4.72
N LEU A 407 -9.51 -2.77 -3.82
CA LEU A 407 -9.32 -4.20 -4.09
C LEU A 407 -10.38 -4.79 -5.03
N ILE A 408 -11.65 -4.38 -4.92
CA ILE A 408 -12.72 -4.90 -5.77
C ILE A 408 -12.49 -4.53 -7.24
N PRO A 409 -12.28 -3.24 -7.61
CA PRO A 409 -11.96 -2.86 -8.97
C PRO A 409 -10.69 -3.55 -9.51
N ALA A 410 -9.64 -3.68 -8.70
CA ALA A 410 -8.41 -4.36 -9.10
C ALA A 410 -8.65 -5.86 -9.37
N ALA A 411 -9.43 -6.54 -8.53
CA ALA A 411 -9.80 -7.94 -8.73
C ALA A 411 -10.64 -8.14 -10.00
N ILE A 412 -11.58 -7.24 -10.27
CA ILE A 412 -12.37 -7.23 -11.51
C ILE A 412 -11.46 -7.04 -12.72
N ALA A 413 -10.58 -6.03 -12.71
CA ALA A 413 -9.63 -5.78 -13.79
C ALA A 413 -8.72 -6.99 -14.06
N ALA A 414 -8.21 -7.64 -13.01
CA ALA A 414 -7.45 -8.88 -13.14
C ALA A 414 -8.29 -10.03 -13.71
N GLY A 415 -9.55 -10.16 -13.31
CA GLY A 415 -10.49 -11.12 -13.90
C GLY A 415 -10.69 -10.90 -15.40
N ILE A 416 -10.92 -9.65 -15.81
CA ILE A 416 -11.05 -9.26 -17.22
C ILE A 416 -9.77 -9.57 -17.99
N GLY A 417 -8.60 -9.28 -17.43
CA GLY A 417 -7.30 -9.65 -18.02
C GLY A 417 -7.15 -11.15 -18.25
N GLY A 418 -7.57 -11.96 -17.28
CA GLY A 418 -7.60 -13.42 -17.41
C GLY A 418 -8.56 -13.91 -18.50
N ILE A 419 -9.75 -13.32 -18.60
CA ILE A 419 -10.73 -13.62 -19.66
C ILE A 419 -10.18 -13.24 -21.03
N ALA A 420 -9.50 -12.09 -21.15
CA ALA A 420 -8.85 -11.67 -22.39
C ALA A 420 -7.77 -12.67 -22.83
N ALA A 421 -6.94 -13.12 -21.88
CA ALA A 421 -5.94 -14.16 -22.16
C ALA A 421 -6.60 -15.48 -22.60
N TYR A 422 -7.71 -15.89 -21.98
CA TYR A 422 -8.49 -17.05 -22.41
C TYR A 422 -9.02 -16.89 -23.84
N GLY A 423 -9.56 -15.73 -24.18
CA GLY A 423 -10.01 -15.39 -25.53
C GLY A 423 -8.89 -15.55 -26.56
N VAL A 424 -7.69 -15.04 -26.27
CA VAL A 424 -6.50 -15.19 -27.12
C VAL A 424 -6.13 -16.66 -27.32
N VAL A 425 -6.17 -17.47 -26.25
CA VAL A 425 -5.89 -18.91 -26.33
C VAL A 425 -6.92 -19.65 -27.17
N ARG A 426 -8.21 -19.27 -27.08
CA ARG A 426 -9.32 -19.93 -27.77
C ARG A 426 -9.43 -19.54 -29.24
N ALA A 427 -9.09 -18.31 -29.59
CA ALA A 427 -9.25 -17.77 -30.95
C ALA A 427 -8.26 -18.33 -31.99
N ARG A 428 -7.23 -19.08 -31.55
CA ARG A 428 -6.21 -19.64 -32.45
C ARG A 428 -6.55 -21.09 -32.83
N PRO A 429 -6.38 -21.50 -34.11
CA PRO A 429 -6.59 -22.88 -34.54
C PRO A 429 -5.66 -23.84 -33.79
N LYS A 430 -6.09 -25.12 -33.65
CA LYS A 430 -5.40 -26.16 -32.89
C LYS A 430 -3.89 -26.13 -33.18
N PRO A 431 -3.02 -26.04 -32.16
CA PRO A 431 -1.59 -25.96 -32.37
C PRO A 431 -1.07 -27.21 -33.09
N SER A 432 -0.01 -27.05 -33.89
CA SER A 432 0.77 -28.20 -34.36
C SER A 432 1.25 -29.03 -33.16
N ARG A 433 1.51 -30.32 -33.39
CA ARG A 433 1.74 -31.38 -32.37
C ARG A 433 2.72 -31.05 -31.22
N ASN A 434 3.50 -29.96 -31.31
CA ASN A 434 4.52 -29.54 -30.34
C ASN A 434 4.31 -28.15 -29.68
N GLN A 435 3.23 -27.40 -29.95
CA GLN A 435 3.01 -26.09 -29.33
C GLN A 435 1.90 -26.11 -28.27
N SER A 436 2.16 -25.50 -27.11
CA SER A 436 1.12 -25.34 -26.09
C SER A 436 0.07 -24.34 -26.57
N PRO A 437 -1.25 -24.57 -26.35
CA PRO A 437 -2.30 -23.61 -26.69
C PRO A 437 -2.08 -22.21 -26.07
N ALA A 438 -1.38 -22.14 -24.94
CA ALA A 438 -1.07 -20.90 -24.24
C ALA A 438 0.09 -20.07 -24.85
N ALA A 439 0.79 -20.58 -25.87
CA ALA A 439 1.96 -19.91 -26.43
C ALA A 439 1.65 -18.51 -26.99
N ALA A 440 0.48 -18.35 -27.61
CA ALA A 440 0.03 -17.07 -28.15
C ALA A 440 -0.23 -16.03 -27.05
N ALA A 441 -0.91 -16.42 -25.97
CA ALA A 441 -1.13 -15.52 -24.83
C ALA A 441 0.20 -15.14 -24.16
N ARG A 442 1.11 -16.09 -23.97
CA ARG A 442 2.45 -15.84 -23.41
C ARG A 442 3.26 -14.84 -24.25
N ALA A 443 3.13 -14.88 -25.57
CA ALA A 443 3.80 -13.92 -26.45
C ALA A 443 3.27 -12.48 -26.29
N LEU A 444 2.03 -12.31 -25.84
CA LEU A 444 1.41 -10.99 -25.61
C LEU A 444 1.65 -10.44 -24.20
N VAL A 445 2.04 -11.27 -23.24
CA VAL A 445 2.29 -10.83 -21.85
C VAL A 445 3.31 -9.70 -21.80
N PHE A 446 4.41 -9.86 -22.54
CA PHE A 446 5.47 -8.86 -22.53
C PHE A 446 5.05 -7.50 -23.10
N PRO A 447 4.59 -7.40 -24.37
CA PRO A 447 4.17 -6.10 -24.91
C PRO A 447 3.04 -5.47 -24.11
N LEU A 448 2.18 -6.28 -23.50
CA LEU A 448 1.16 -5.80 -22.57
C LEU A 448 1.78 -5.11 -21.34
N TRP A 449 2.76 -5.73 -20.68
CA TRP A 449 3.42 -5.11 -19.53
C TRP A 449 4.23 -3.87 -19.90
N ALA A 450 4.93 -3.88 -21.03
CA ALA A 450 5.65 -2.69 -21.51
C ALA A 450 4.69 -1.53 -21.77
N LEU A 451 3.54 -1.80 -22.40
CA LEU A 451 2.49 -0.82 -22.62
C LEU A 451 1.92 -0.32 -21.29
N THR A 452 1.57 -1.22 -20.37
CA THR A 452 1.02 -0.88 -19.05
C THR A 452 1.96 0.00 -18.23
N LEU A 453 3.24 -0.35 -18.16
CA LEU A 453 4.23 0.46 -17.44
C LEU A 453 4.40 1.84 -18.06
N THR A 454 4.41 1.92 -19.38
CA THR A 454 4.53 3.20 -20.09
C THR A 454 3.30 4.07 -19.85
N LEU A 455 2.11 3.50 -20.01
CA LEU A 455 0.85 4.20 -19.76
C LEU A 455 0.73 4.63 -18.30
N PHE A 456 1.16 3.79 -17.35
CA PHE A 456 1.17 4.15 -15.94
C PHE A 456 2.13 5.33 -15.70
N PHE A 457 3.34 5.31 -16.24
CA PHE A 457 4.26 6.44 -16.09
C PHE A 457 3.73 7.74 -16.72
N ILE A 458 3.10 7.64 -17.89
CA ILE A 458 2.40 8.76 -18.54
C ILE A 458 1.26 9.28 -17.65
N LEU A 459 0.46 8.38 -17.08
CA LEU A 459 -0.59 8.75 -16.14
C LEU A 459 -0.02 9.39 -14.87
N LEU A 460 1.13 8.98 -14.37
CA LEU A 460 1.72 9.62 -13.18
C LEU A 460 2.30 11.00 -13.48
N TYR A 461 3.06 11.12 -14.57
CA TYR A 461 3.79 12.35 -14.88
C TYR A 461 2.91 13.40 -15.58
N GLY A 462 2.04 12.99 -16.50
CA GLY A 462 1.27 13.89 -17.37
C GLY A 462 1.89 14.01 -18.75
N VAL A 463 1.20 14.69 -19.68
CA VAL A 463 1.62 14.80 -21.09
C VAL A 463 1.82 16.25 -21.53
N SER A 464 1.25 17.23 -20.82
CA SER A 464 1.31 18.64 -21.24
C SER A 464 2.71 19.27 -21.26
N GLY A 465 3.73 18.57 -20.74
CA GLY A 465 5.14 18.95 -20.82
C GLY A 465 6.06 17.95 -21.54
N LEU A 466 5.55 16.82 -22.03
CA LEU A 466 6.36 15.84 -22.78
C LEU A 466 6.22 16.12 -24.27
N SER A 467 7.33 16.43 -24.92
CA SER A 467 7.40 16.45 -26.37
C SER A 467 7.04 15.05 -26.92
N PRO A 468 6.42 14.95 -28.11
CA PRO A 468 6.18 13.66 -28.78
C PRO A 468 7.44 12.79 -28.90
N LEU A 469 8.61 13.43 -28.89
CA LEU A 469 9.94 12.81 -28.89
C LEU A 469 10.22 12.09 -27.57
N GLU A 470 10.00 12.75 -26.42
CA GLU A 470 10.17 12.18 -25.07
C GLU A 470 9.19 11.06 -24.77
N LEU A 471 7.95 11.19 -25.23
CA LEU A 471 6.95 10.12 -25.17
C LEU A 471 7.40 8.89 -25.99
N GLY A 472 7.97 9.13 -27.18
CA GLY A 472 8.56 8.11 -28.03
C GLY A 472 9.77 7.41 -27.41
N TYR A 473 10.64 8.13 -26.70
CA TYR A 473 11.79 7.56 -26.00
C TYR A 473 11.39 6.68 -24.81
N LEU A 474 10.38 7.09 -24.03
CA LEU A 474 9.83 6.28 -22.95
C LEU A 474 9.26 4.96 -23.50
N LEU A 475 8.39 5.06 -24.53
CA LEU A 475 7.80 3.89 -25.19
C LEU A 475 8.88 2.96 -25.79
N ALA A 476 9.92 3.51 -26.44
CA ALA A 476 11.00 2.74 -27.03
C ALA A 476 11.88 2.05 -25.96
N GLY A 477 12.17 2.72 -24.85
CA GLY A 477 12.94 2.16 -23.74
C GLY A 477 12.24 0.98 -23.07
N PHE A 478 10.93 1.11 -22.78
CA PHE A 478 10.15 0.02 -22.17
C PHE A 478 9.95 -1.18 -23.11
N VAL A 479 9.75 -0.92 -24.41
CA VAL A 479 9.68 -1.97 -25.44
C VAL A 479 11.03 -2.68 -25.60
N TRP A 480 12.14 -1.95 -25.57
CA TRP A 480 13.49 -2.52 -25.69
C TRP A 480 13.88 -3.39 -24.48
N VAL A 481 13.67 -2.87 -23.26
CA VAL A 481 14.07 -3.57 -22.03
C VAL A 481 13.42 -4.93 -21.91
N GLY A 482 12.10 -5.04 -22.13
CA GLY A 482 11.51 -6.37 -21.97
C GLY A 482 11.44 -7.23 -23.24
N TRP A 483 11.79 -6.69 -24.41
CA TRP A 483 12.16 -7.53 -25.56
C TRP A 483 13.40 -8.38 -25.24
N MET A 484 14.36 -7.84 -24.47
CA MET A 484 15.57 -8.57 -24.05
C MET A 484 15.31 -9.72 -23.06
N PHE A 485 14.24 -9.67 -22.25
CA PHE A 485 14.01 -10.64 -21.18
C PHE A 485 13.21 -11.88 -21.60
N PHE A 486 12.19 -11.71 -22.43
CA PHE A 486 11.16 -12.73 -22.63
C PHE A 486 11.06 -13.28 -24.04
N ALA A 487 11.99 -12.89 -24.93
CA ALA A 487 12.25 -13.59 -26.19
C ALA A 487 12.91 -14.96 -25.95
N GLY A 488 12.24 -15.82 -25.19
CA GLY A 488 12.37 -17.28 -25.25
C GLY A 488 11.63 -17.88 -26.44
N VAL A 489 11.42 -17.09 -27.51
CA VAL A 489 10.97 -17.58 -28.80
C VAL A 489 12.21 -18.12 -29.52
N ASN A 490 12.11 -19.37 -29.95
CA ASN A 490 13.14 -20.16 -30.63
C ASN A 490 14.16 -19.31 -31.41
N ILE A 491 15.32 -19.08 -30.77
CA ILE A 491 16.41 -18.18 -31.19
C ILE A 491 17.04 -18.60 -32.53
N ARG A 492 16.69 -19.78 -33.06
CA ARG A 492 17.13 -20.28 -34.38
C ARG A 492 16.69 -19.42 -35.57
N GLN A 493 15.72 -18.51 -35.42
CA GLN A 493 15.12 -17.80 -36.57
C GLN A 493 15.37 -16.29 -36.64
N ALA A 494 16.04 -15.67 -35.67
CA ALA A 494 15.96 -14.21 -35.52
C ALA A 494 17.31 -13.50 -35.36
N TRP A 495 18.31 -13.73 -36.23
CA TRP A 495 19.45 -12.81 -36.27
C TRP A 495 19.98 -12.56 -37.68
N GLY A 496 19.77 -11.33 -38.15
CA GLY A 496 20.32 -10.86 -39.41
C GLY A 496 20.35 -9.34 -39.56
N ARG A 497 21.07 -8.61 -38.68
CA ARG A 497 21.87 -7.41 -39.01
C ARG A 497 21.38 -5.93 -38.89
N PRO A 498 20.11 -5.50 -38.64
CA PRO A 498 19.80 -4.08 -38.38
C PRO A 498 19.71 -3.67 -36.90
N LEU A 499 19.82 -4.61 -35.94
CA LEU A 499 20.28 -4.28 -34.58
C LEU A 499 21.61 -3.49 -34.62
N LEU A 500 22.38 -3.60 -35.72
CA LEU A 500 23.58 -2.83 -36.04
C LEU A 500 23.34 -1.55 -36.87
N ALA A 501 22.18 -1.37 -37.52
CA ALA A 501 21.85 -0.15 -38.27
C ALA A 501 21.09 0.88 -37.43
N LEU A 502 20.24 0.40 -36.51
CA LEU A 502 19.46 1.23 -35.58
C LEU A 502 20.37 1.91 -34.54
N ILE A 503 21.40 1.20 -34.08
CA ILE A 503 22.46 1.71 -33.19
C ILE A 503 23.41 2.69 -33.93
N VAL A 504 23.50 2.62 -35.26
CA VAL A 504 24.30 3.54 -36.10
C VAL A 504 23.53 4.80 -36.52
N VAL A 505 22.20 4.73 -36.67
CA VAL A 505 21.32 5.88 -36.99
C VAL A 505 20.97 6.72 -35.75
N LEU A 506 20.77 6.07 -34.58
CA LEU A 506 20.63 6.75 -33.29
C LEU A 506 21.88 7.56 -32.88
N GLY A 507 23.06 7.28 -33.47
CA GLY A 507 24.33 8.00 -33.25
C GLY A 507 24.70 9.07 -34.29
N LEU A 508 24.14 9.06 -35.51
CA LEU A 508 24.52 10.02 -36.59
C LEU A 508 23.62 11.27 -36.70
N ALA A 509 22.32 11.22 -36.43
CA ALA A 509 21.46 12.42 -36.57
C ALA A 509 21.26 13.20 -35.25
N GLN A 510 21.60 12.59 -34.11
CA GLN A 510 21.88 13.28 -32.84
C GLN A 510 22.94 14.40 -33.01
N PHE A 511 23.78 14.34 -34.05
CA PHE A 511 24.79 15.34 -34.42
C PHE A 511 24.29 16.42 -35.41
N SER A 512 23.32 16.12 -36.30
CA SER A 512 22.77 17.07 -37.28
C SER A 512 21.55 17.87 -36.80
N LEU A 513 20.72 17.32 -35.90
CA LEU A 513 19.53 18.01 -35.35
C LEU A 513 19.84 18.90 -34.14
N SER A 514 20.94 18.63 -33.43
CA SER A 514 21.45 19.51 -32.38
C SER A 514 22.16 20.77 -32.93
N GLN A 515 22.40 20.86 -34.25
CA GLN A 515 23.19 21.94 -34.87
C GLN A 515 22.61 22.53 -36.17
N GLY A 516 21.69 21.88 -36.88
CA GLY A 516 21.07 22.42 -38.11
C GLY A 516 22.04 22.68 -39.28
N ILE A 517 23.23 22.06 -39.29
CA ILE A 517 24.28 22.34 -40.28
C ILE A 517 24.59 21.09 -41.12
N THR A 518 24.54 21.22 -42.46
CA THR A 518 25.47 20.48 -43.33
C THR A 518 26.76 21.29 -43.40
N PRO A 519 27.96 20.69 -43.30
CA PRO A 519 29.19 21.41 -42.92
C PRO A 519 29.57 22.59 -43.82
N GLU A 520 29.14 22.60 -45.09
CA GLU A 520 29.50 23.61 -46.09
C GLU A 520 28.28 24.30 -46.74
N ARG A 521 27.06 23.76 -46.53
CA ARG A 521 25.81 24.24 -47.15
C ARG A 521 24.85 24.94 -46.19
N ALA A 522 25.14 24.94 -44.89
CA ALA A 522 24.25 25.56 -43.90
C ALA A 522 24.16 27.08 -44.01
N VAL A 523 25.21 27.74 -44.54
CA VAL A 523 25.25 29.20 -44.77
C VAL A 523 24.30 29.62 -45.91
N GLU A 524 23.95 28.70 -46.81
CA GLU A 524 23.14 28.98 -48.01
C GLU A 524 21.64 28.64 -47.81
N TYR A 525 21.34 27.71 -46.90
CA TYR A 525 19.97 27.23 -46.64
C TYR A 525 19.18 28.10 -45.64
N ILE A 526 19.89 28.88 -44.80
CA ILE A 526 19.31 29.79 -43.78
C ILE A 526 18.59 31.00 -44.41
N GLY A 527 18.78 31.24 -45.72
CA GLY A 527 18.14 32.35 -46.43
C GLY A 527 16.68 32.13 -46.83
N ASN A 528 16.18 30.89 -46.96
CA ASN A 528 14.87 30.64 -47.59
C ASN A 528 14.23 29.31 -47.15
N LEU A 529 13.37 29.31 -46.12
CA LEU A 529 11.96 28.88 -46.22
C LEU A 529 11.29 28.70 -44.85
N SER A 530 10.05 29.17 -44.78
CA SER A 530 9.22 29.35 -43.59
C SER A 530 8.27 28.15 -43.34
N VAL A 531 8.33 27.61 -42.12
CA VAL A 531 7.26 27.41 -41.10
C VAL A 531 5.93 26.66 -41.49
N HIS A 532 5.63 25.58 -40.74
CA HIS A 532 4.39 24.76 -40.58
C HIS A 532 4.16 23.45 -41.37
N GLY A 533 4.87 23.16 -42.48
CA GLY A 533 4.62 21.92 -43.25
C GLY A 533 5.37 20.64 -42.79
N SER A 534 6.43 20.78 -41.99
CA SER A 534 7.43 19.70 -41.80
C SER A 534 7.05 18.63 -40.76
N ARG A 535 6.15 18.93 -39.82
CA ARG A 535 5.85 18.04 -38.69
C ARG A 535 4.92 16.88 -39.05
N LEU A 536 3.84 17.16 -39.78
CA LEU A 536 2.90 16.13 -40.27
C LEU A 536 3.57 15.21 -41.30
N LEU A 537 4.37 15.80 -42.20
CA LEU A 537 5.10 15.05 -43.21
C LEU A 537 6.14 14.12 -42.58
N SER A 538 6.86 14.57 -41.53
CA SER A 538 7.84 13.75 -40.81
C SER A 538 7.21 12.59 -40.02
N ALA A 539 6.02 12.80 -39.43
CA ALA A 539 5.27 11.76 -38.73
C ALA A 539 4.69 10.72 -39.71
N LEU A 540 4.13 11.17 -40.83
CA LEU A 540 3.64 10.29 -41.90
C LEU A 540 4.79 9.53 -42.58
N LEU A 541 5.96 10.15 -42.74
CA LEU A 541 7.17 9.46 -43.22
C LEU A 541 7.64 8.39 -42.23
N GLY A 542 7.64 8.70 -40.93
CA GLY A 542 8.01 7.73 -39.88
C GLY A 542 7.09 6.51 -39.88
N ILE A 543 5.78 6.74 -39.96
CA ILE A 543 4.78 5.67 -40.05
C ILE A 543 4.96 4.85 -41.33
N ALA A 544 5.17 5.49 -42.49
CA ALA A 544 5.37 4.82 -43.78
C ALA A 544 6.68 4.00 -43.81
N ILE A 545 7.76 4.50 -43.19
CA ILE A 545 9.06 3.81 -43.06
C ILE A 545 8.90 2.57 -42.17
N TRP A 546 8.18 2.68 -41.05
CA TRP A 546 7.89 1.53 -40.18
C TRP A 546 6.99 0.48 -40.86
N PHE A 547 6.01 0.92 -41.67
CA PHE A 547 5.17 0.03 -42.48
C PHE A 547 5.99 -0.72 -43.55
N ALA A 548 6.91 -0.02 -44.22
CA ALA A 548 7.80 -0.60 -45.22
C ALA A 548 8.80 -1.61 -44.59
N ILE A 549 9.34 -1.30 -43.40
CA ILE A 549 10.24 -2.20 -42.66
C ILE A 549 9.51 -3.48 -42.23
N GLY A 550 8.28 -3.37 -41.72
CA GLY A 550 7.44 -4.51 -41.37
C GLY A 550 7.09 -5.38 -42.59
N PHE A 551 6.79 -4.75 -43.73
CA PHE A 551 6.46 -5.45 -44.99
C PHE A 551 7.67 -6.17 -45.60
N ILE A 552 8.86 -5.56 -45.57
CA ILE A 552 10.10 -6.16 -46.08
C ILE A 552 10.57 -7.31 -45.18
N ALA A 553 10.47 -7.17 -43.85
CA ALA A 553 10.75 -8.25 -42.90
C ALA A 553 9.81 -9.47 -43.11
N ALA A 554 8.54 -9.22 -43.42
CA ALA A 554 7.55 -10.26 -43.72
C ALA A 554 7.80 -10.97 -45.07
N ARG A 555 8.29 -10.25 -46.08
CA ARG A 555 8.60 -10.82 -47.41
C ARG A 555 9.84 -11.72 -47.39
N GLN A 556 10.84 -11.39 -46.55
CA GLN A 556 12.07 -12.17 -46.44
C GLN A 556 11.93 -13.43 -45.56
N GLY A 557 11.00 -13.44 -44.59
CA GLY A 557 10.64 -14.65 -43.83
C GLY A 557 9.85 -15.71 -44.62
N ALA A 558 9.31 -15.36 -45.79
CA ALA A 558 8.59 -16.28 -46.67
C ALA A 558 9.53 -17.06 -47.62
N GLY A 559 10.82 -16.73 -47.68
CA GLY A 559 11.80 -17.45 -48.48
C GLY A 559 12.43 -18.59 -47.68
N ARG A 560 12.03 -19.84 -47.98
CA ARG A 560 12.62 -21.12 -47.53
C ARG A 560 12.12 -21.77 -46.22
N SER A 561 10.86 -21.54 -45.83
CA SER A 561 10.21 -22.42 -44.83
C SER A 561 8.82 -22.81 -45.28
N ASP A 562 8.68 -24.04 -45.77
CA ASP A 562 7.46 -24.68 -46.28
C ASP A 562 6.32 -24.86 -45.24
N ARG A 563 6.38 -24.19 -44.09
CA ARG A 563 5.47 -24.44 -42.95
C ARG A 563 4.98 -23.20 -42.20
N PHE A 564 5.01 -22.04 -42.85
CA PHE A 564 4.38 -20.82 -42.34
C PHE A 564 3.39 -20.35 -43.41
N THR A 565 2.09 -20.60 -43.22
CA THR A 565 1.13 -20.17 -44.25
C THR A 565 1.13 -18.64 -44.28
N ARG A 566 1.32 -18.08 -45.48
CA ARG A 566 1.44 -16.65 -45.75
C ARG A 566 0.30 -15.83 -45.12
N ARG A 567 -0.88 -16.45 -44.93
CA ARG A 567 -2.05 -15.88 -44.25
C ARG A 567 -1.88 -15.69 -42.74
N GLU A 568 -1.20 -16.59 -42.01
CA GLU A 568 -1.09 -16.56 -40.54
C GLU A 568 -0.16 -15.46 -40.02
N GLY A 569 0.94 -15.21 -40.74
CA GLY A 569 1.83 -14.08 -40.47
C GLY A 569 1.14 -12.73 -40.75
N ILE A 570 0.42 -12.65 -41.87
CA ILE A 570 -0.33 -11.44 -42.24
C ILE A 570 -1.45 -11.15 -41.24
N LEU A 571 -2.21 -12.16 -40.79
CA LEU A 571 -3.28 -11.96 -39.81
C LEU A 571 -2.76 -11.52 -38.43
N GLY A 572 -1.65 -12.13 -37.97
CA GLY A 572 -0.99 -11.72 -36.73
C GLY A 572 -0.45 -10.29 -36.80
N ILE A 573 0.14 -9.91 -37.93
CA ILE A 573 0.60 -8.55 -38.19
C ILE A 573 -0.58 -7.57 -38.26
N LEU A 574 -1.68 -7.93 -38.92
CA LEU A 574 -2.88 -7.08 -39.02
C LEU A 574 -3.60 -6.90 -37.69
N ILE A 575 -3.65 -7.92 -36.83
CA ILE A 575 -4.23 -7.82 -35.47
C ILE A 575 -3.34 -6.98 -34.56
N THR A 576 -2.02 -7.18 -34.63
CA THR A 576 -1.07 -6.41 -33.82
C THR A 576 -1.02 -4.95 -34.31
N ALA A 577 -0.93 -4.72 -35.62
CA ALA A 577 -1.05 -3.41 -36.23
C ALA A 577 -2.42 -2.78 -35.97
N GLY A 578 -3.51 -3.54 -35.94
CA GLY A 578 -4.85 -3.07 -35.56
C GLY A 578 -4.95 -2.67 -34.10
N LEU A 579 -4.29 -3.38 -33.18
CA LEU A 579 -4.19 -3.00 -31.76
C LEU A 579 -3.30 -1.78 -31.55
N TRP A 580 -2.20 -1.64 -32.32
CA TRP A 580 -1.35 -0.45 -32.32
C TRP A 580 -2.03 0.75 -32.98
N VAL A 581 -2.75 0.56 -34.08
CA VAL A 581 -3.57 1.59 -34.72
C VAL A 581 -4.75 1.93 -33.82
N ALA A 582 -5.37 1.01 -33.10
CA ALA A 582 -6.38 1.35 -32.10
C ALA A 582 -5.76 2.15 -30.93
N ALA A 583 -4.60 1.74 -30.41
CA ALA A 583 -3.91 2.43 -29.32
C ALA A 583 -3.37 3.82 -29.69
N LEU A 584 -3.03 4.04 -30.97
CA LEU A 584 -2.53 5.32 -31.48
C LEU A 584 -3.65 6.19 -32.10
N ALA A 585 -4.62 5.56 -32.76
CA ALA A 585 -5.68 6.24 -33.51
C ALA A 585 -6.94 6.50 -32.68
N LEU A 586 -7.32 5.71 -31.67
CA LEU A 586 -8.46 6.09 -30.80
C LEU A 586 -8.21 7.41 -30.07
N PRO A 587 -7.04 7.64 -29.44
CA PRO A 587 -6.74 8.94 -28.85
C PRO A 587 -6.70 10.05 -29.90
N SER A 588 -6.08 9.82 -31.06
CA SER A 588 -6.01 10.85 -32.10
C SER A 588 -7.35 11.12 -32.80
N LEU A 589 -8.24 10.13 -32.92
CA LEU A 589 -9.56 10.26 -33.56
C LEU A 589 -10.55 10.92 -32.60
N ILE A 590 -10.48 10.64 -31.29
CA ILE A 590 -11.19 11.37 -30.24
C ILE A 590 -10.73 12.84 -30.20
N ILE A 591 -9.44 13.10 -30.36
CA ILE A 591 -8.90 14.46 -30.46
C ILE A 591 -9.34 15.14 -31.77
N ASN A 592 -9.30 14.44 -32.91
CA ASN A 592 -9.58 15.05 -34.23
C ASN A 592 -11.08 15.27 -34.49
N THR A 593 -11.98 14.45 -33.93
CA THR A 593 -13.44 14.71 -33.99
C THR A 593 -13.88 15.82 -33.03
N MET A 594 -13.06 16.17 -32.03
CA MET A 594 -13.28 17.31 -31.14
C MET A 594 -12.65 18.61 -31.66
N VAL A 595 -11.65 18.53 -32.56
CA VAL A 595 -10.93 19.67 -33.13
C VAL A 595 -11.66 20.33 -34.30
N THR A 596 -12.64 19.69 -34.94
CA THR A 596 -13.40 20.29 -36.07
C THR A 596 -14.56 21.19 -35.66
N ASN A 597 -14.81 21.41 -34.37
CA ASN A 597 -15.82 22.39 -33.91
C ASN A 597 -15.11 23.67 -33.45
N ASP A 598 -15.20 24.71 -34.29
CA ASP A 598 -14.55 26.03 -34.18
C ASP A 598 -14.93 26.89 -32.96
N ALA A 599 -15.47 26.32 -31.89
CA ALA A 599 -15.83 27.01 -30.65
C ALA A 599 -14.95 26.65 -29.43
N ILE A 600 -13.99 25.72 -29.58
CA ILE A 600 -13.18 25.16 -28.47
C ILE A 600 -11.70 25.61 -28.54
N THR A 601 -11.36 26.56 -29.40
CA THR A 601 -9.96 26.91 -29.71
C THR A 601 -9.30 27.91 -28.74
N THR A 602 -9.98 28.45 -27.73
CA THR A 602 -9.38 29.50 -26.87
C THR A 602 -9.33 29.25 -25.36
N ALA A 603 -9.83 28.15 -24.80
CA ALA A 603 -9.77 27.96 -23.33
C ALA A 603 -9.34 26.58 -22.81
N HIS A 604 -9.54 25.47 -23.52
CA HIS A 604 -9.35 24.12 -22.93
C HIS A 604 -8.51 23.13 -23.75
N ALA A 605 -8.01 23.51 -24.93
CA ALA A 605 -7.32 22.57 -25.83
C ALA A 605 -5.85 22.25 -25.46
N ASN A 606 -5.25 22.89 -24.44
CA ASN A 606 -3.81 22.75 -24.15
C ASN A 606 -3.44 21.89 -22.92
N ASN A 607 -4.38 21.28 -22.19
CA ASN A 607 -4.07 20.50 -20.97
C ASN A 607 -4.88 19.19 -20.84
N LEU A 608 -4.72 18.25 -21.79
CA LEU A 608 -5.37 16.91 -21.70
C LEU A 608 -4.93 16.09 -20.47
N LEU A 609 -3.67 16.23 -20.02
CA LEU A 609 -3.12 15.63 -18.80
C LEU A 609 -2.06 16.58 -18.21
N PRO A 610 -2.36 17.36 -17.16
CA PRO A 610 -1.42 18.30 -16.58
C PRO A 610 -0.22 17.59 -15.95
N VAL A 611 0.97 18.21 -16.06
CA VAL A 611 2.18 17.68 -15.42
C VAL A 611 2.02 17.72 -13.91
N VAL A 612 2.25 16.58 -13.26
CA VAL A 612 2.28 16.47 -11.79
C VAL A 612 3.74 16.39 -11.34
N ASP A 613 4.17 17.41 -10.61
CA ASP A 613 5.50 17.49 -10.00
C ASP A 613 5.80 16.21 -9.19
N THR A 614 6.96 15.59 -9.41
CA THR A 614 7.33 14.33 -8.73
C THR A 614 7.49 14.50 -7.22
N ARG A 615 7.69 15.73 -6.72
CA ARG A 615 7.70 16.06 -5.28
C ARG A 615 6.36 15.74 -4.60
N ARG A 616 5.28 15.70 -5.37
CA ARG A 616 3.94 15.34 -4.88
C ARG A 616 3.70 13.84 -4.82
N TRP A 617 4.55 13.03 -5.45
CA TRP A 617 4.45 11.57 -5.39
C TRP A 617 4.89 11.09 -4.01
N GLY A 618 4.09 10.23 -3.38
CA GLY A 618 4.45 9.70 -2.06
C GLY A 618 3.75 8.40 -1.71
N GLY A 619 3.94 7.95 -0.46
CA GLY A 619 3.31 6.76 0.08
C GLY A 619 3.72 5.47 -0.62
N LEU A 620 2.79 4.53 -0.69
CA LEU A 620 2.94 3.25 -1.37
C LEU A 620 3.18 3.42 -2.88
N LEU A 621 2.61 4.45 -3.50
CA LEU A 621 2.86 4.79 -4.90
C LEU A 621 4.35 5.06 -5.14
N LEU A 622 4.97 5.96 -4.36
CA LEU A 622 6.40 6.26 -4.52
C LEU A 622 7.26 5.02 -4.23
N THR A 623 6.92 4.26 -3.19
CA THR A 623 7.57 2.98 -2.85
C THR A 623 7.57 2.02 -4.05
N GLY A 624 6.42 1.85 -4.70
CA GLY A 624 6.25 1.00 -5.87
C GLY A 624 7.00 1.53 -7.10
N VAL A 625 6.90 2.82 -7.38
CA VAL A 625 7.58 3.48 -8.51
C VAL A 625 9.10 3.36 -8.39
N LEU A 626 9.67 3.67 -7.22
CA LEU A 626 11.11 3.52 -6.96
C LEU A 626 11.57 2.09 -7.17
N THR A 627 10.80 1.12 -6.66
CA THR A 627 11.09 -0.31 -6.80
C THR A 627 11.09 -0.74 -8.26
N VAL A 628 10.02 -0.44 -9.01
CA VAL A 628 9.87 -0.85 -10.41
C VAL A 628 10.94 -0.21 -11.29
N VAL A 629 11.16 1.10 -11.16
CA VAL A 629 12.18 1.82 -11.95
C VAL A 629 13.57 1.28 -11.65
N ALA A 630 13.93 1.12 -10.37
CA ALA A 630 15.26 0.63 -10.00
C ALA A 630 15.49 -0.81 -10.46
N ILE A 631 14.50 -1.72 -10.40
CA ILE A 631 14.63 -3.08 -10.94
C ILE A 631 14.84 -3.05 -12.45
N LEU A 632 13.99 -2.31 -13.18
CA LEU A 632 14.02 -2.28 -14.64
C LEU A 632 15.30 -1.64 -15.18
N ALA A 633 15.75 -0.55 -14.56
CA ALA A 633 16.95 0.17 -14.98
C ALA A 633 18.23 -0.55 -14.53
N SER A 634 18.24 -1.16 -13.33
CA SER A 634 19.42 -1.90 -12.87
C SER A 634 19.64 -3.18 -13.66
N PHE A 635 18.60 -3.72 -14.31
CA PHE A 635 18.72 -4.97 -15.05
C PHE A 635 19.75 -4.99 -16.19
N PRO A 636 19.59 -4.15 -17.23
CA PRO A 636 20.57 -4.07 -18.30
C PRO A 636 21.94 -3.66 -17.77
N LEU A 637 21.99 -2.74 -16.80
CA LEU A 637 23.25 -2.27 -16.22
C LEU A 637 24.00 -3.39 -15.50
N GLY A 638 23.32 -4.20 -14.69
CA GLY A 638 23.93 -5.32 -13.99
C GLY A 638 24.39 -6.43 -14.93
N ILE A 639 23.67 -6.72 -16.01
CA ILE A 639 24.15 -7.65 -17.05
C ILE A 639 25.43 -7.12 -17.69
N LEU A 640 25.45 -5.84 -18.09
CA LEU A 640 26.63 -5.22 -18.70
C LEU A 640 27.83 -5.26 -17.76
N LEU A 641 27.64 -4.97 -16.47
CA LEU A 641 28.68 -5.06 -15.44
C LEU A 641 29.17 -6.49 -15.22
N ALA A 642 28.27 -7.48 -15.20
CA ALA A 642 28.63 -8.90 -15.07
C ALA A 642 29.46 -9.40 -16.25
N LEU A 643 29.06 -9.04 -17.48
CA LEU A 643 29.80 -9.36 -18.70
C LEU A 643 31.13 -8.62 -18.76
N GLY A 644 31.14 -7.33 -18.38
CA GLY A 644 32.35 -6.51 -18.29
C GLY A 644 33.40 -7.11 -17.34
N ARG A 645 32.97 -7.62 -16.18
CA ARG A 645 33.84 -8.33 -15.22
C ARG A 645 34.41 -9.65 -15.77
N ARG A 646 33.75 -10.29 -16.73
CA ARG A 646 34.26 -11.49 -17.44
C ARG A 646 35.06 -11.16 -18.70
N SER A 647 35.19 -9.88 -19.07
CA SER A 647 35.90 -9.47 -20.27
C SER A 647 37.39 -9.86 -20.21
N SER A 648 37.97 -10.15 -21.37
CA SER A 648 39.42 -10.32 -21.53
C SER A 648 40.18 -8.99 -21.49
N LEU A 649 39.50 -7.85 -21.70
CA LEU A 649 40.11 -6.53 -21.64
C LEU A 649 40.35 -6.14 -20.17
N PRO A 650 41.62 -5.96 -19.75
CA PRO A 650 41.96 -5.77 -18.33
C PRO A 650 41.36 -4.48 -17.76
N LEU A 651 41.27 -3.40 -18.56
CA LEU A 651 40.66 -2.14 -18.13
C LEU A 651 39.16 -2.29 -17.84
N VAL A 652 38.40 -2.88 -18.77
CA VAL A 652 36.95 -3.10 -18.61
C VAL A 652 36.68 -3.99 -17.41
N LYS A 653 37.42 -5.10 -17.31
CA LYS A 653 37.35 -6.02 -16.16
C LYS A 653 37.67 -5.30 -14.86
N GLY A 654 38.73 -4.48 -14.83
CA GLY A 654 39.16 -3.72 -13.66
C GLY A 654 38.09 -2.74 -13.19
N VAL A 655 37.59 -1.88 -14.09
CA VAL A 655 36.55 -0.88 -13.78
C VAL A 655 35.27 -1.54 -13.26
N CYS A 656 34.77 -2.58 -13.94
CA CYS A 656 33.58 -3.29 -13.48
C CYS A 656 33.80 -3.99 -12.14
N THR A 657 34.98 -4.59 -11.92
CA THR A 657 35.30 -5.24 -10.64
C THR A 657 35.32 -4.22 -9.50
N VAL A 658 36.04 -3.11 -9.67
CA VAL A 658 36.11 -2.05 -8.65
C VAL A 658 34.73 -1.50 -8.34
N TYR A 659 33.92 -1.20 -9.37
CA TYR A 659 32.54 -0.74 -9.17
C TYR A 659 31.72 -1.73 -8.34
N ILE A 660 31.70 -3.01 -8.74
CA ILE A 660 30.87 -4.03 -8.08
C ILE A 660 31.30 -4.24 -6.63
N GLU A 661 32.60 -4.37 -6.36
CA GLU A 661 33.11 -4.59 -5.01
C GLU A 661 32.90 -3.37 -4.10
N LEU A 662 33.12 -2.15 -4.63
CA LEU A 662 32.93 -0.91 -3.86
C LEU A 662 31.46 -0.71 -3.50
N VAL A 663 30.55 -0.78 -4.48
CA VAL A 663 29.12 -0.52 -4.26
C VAL A 663 28.51 -1.55 -3.30
N ARG A 664 28.91 -2.82 -3.39
CA ARG A 664 28.45 -3.87 -2.46
C ARG A 664 29.08 -3.79 -1.08
N GLY A 665 30.24 -3.12 -0.96
CA GLY A 665 30.91 -2.88 0.32
C GLY A 665 30.38 -1.67 1.09
N VAL A 666 29.58 -0.81 0.46
CA VAL A 666 29.05 0.42 1.06
C VAL A 666 27.58 0.25 1.44
N PRO A 667 27.12 0.77 2.60
CA PRO A 667 25.70 0.79 2.95
C PRO A 667 24.84 1.60 1.97
N LEU A 668 23.64 1.12 1.62
CA LEU A 668 22.73 1.84 0.71
C LEU A 668 22.39 3.25 1.21
N ILE A 669 22.22 3.42 2.53
CA ILE A 669 21.98 4.74 3.14
C ILE A 669 23.07 5.75 2.76
N THR A 670 24.33 5.33 2.71
CA THR A 670 25.45 6.19 2.28
C THR A 670 25.30 6.59 0.83
N VAL A 671 24.93 5.67 -0.06
CA VAL A 671 24.68 5.97 -1.48
C VAL A 671 23.55 6.98 -1.66
N LEU A 672 22.47 6.84 -0.87
CA LEU A 672 21.35 7.79 -0.88
C LEU A 672 21.76 9.17 -0.35
N PHE A 673 22.53 9.25 0.73
CA PHE A 673 23.08 10.52 1.22
C PHE A 673 24.03 11.17 0.21
N MET A 674 24.89 10.40 -0.45
CA MET A 674 25.76 10.91 -1.51
C MET A 674 24.93 11.47 -2.67
N ALA A 675 23.91 10.74 -3.11
CA ALA A 675 23.03 11.18 -4.21
C ALA A 675 22.21 12.43 -3.85
N GLN A 676 21.77 12.58 -2.60
CA GLN A 676 20.87 13.66 -2.20
C GLN A 676 21.55 14.89 -1.63
N LEU A 677 22.68 14.73 -0.92
CA LEU A 677 23.38 15.84 -0.28
C LEU A 677 24.70 16.17 -0.99
N LEU A 678 25.52 15.15 -1.30
CA LEU A 678 26.87 15.40 -1.84
C LEU A 678 26.86 15.80 -3.32
N VAL A 679 26.05 15.13 -4.16
CA VAL A 679 26.00 15.43 -5.60
C VAL A 679 25.57 16.88 -5.87
N PRO A 680 24.50 17.41 -5.26
CA PRO A 680 24.15 18.83 -5.37
C PRO A 680 25.24 19.78 -4.85
N LEU A 681 25.98 19.38 -3.82
CA LEU A 681 27.07 20.17 -3.26
C LEU A 681 28.28 20.25 -4.21
N LEU A 682 28.62 19.14 -4.87
CA LEU A 682 29.74 19.06 -5.82
C LEU A 682 29.42 19.70 -7.17
N ASN A 683 28.17 19.65 -7.60
CA ASN A 683 27.70 20.32 -8.81
C ASN A 683 26.34 20.97 -8.55
N PRO A 684 26.31 22.29 -8.28
CA PRO A 684 25.07 23.03 -8.04
C PRO A 684 24.05 22.92 -9.19
N GLY A 685 24.51 22.68 -10.43
CA GLY A 685 23.61 22.40 -11.55
C GLY A 685 22.75 21.16 -11.33
N LEU A 686 23.28 20.14 -10.65
CA LEU A 686 22.54 18.91 -10.29
C LEU A 686 21.61 19.10 -9.07
N ALA A 687 21.68 20.23 -8.37
CA ALA A 687 20.70 20.57 -7.33
C ALA A 687 19.30 20.80 -7.90
N THR A 688 19.21 21.18 -9.18
CA THR A 688 17.93 21.37 -9.91
C THR A 688 17.22 20.06 -10.21
N VAL A 689 17.93 18.93 -10.21
CA VAL A 689 17.35 17.60 -10.43
C VAL A 689 16.48 17.23 -9.23
N GLU A 690 15.28 16.72 -9.46
CA GLU A 690 14.35 16.39 -8.38
C GLU A 690 14.85 15.25 -7.49
N ASN A 691 14.54 15.32 -6.19
CA ASN A 691 14.99 14.34 -5.19
C ASN A 691 14.56 12.91 -5.55
N VAL A 692 13.34 12.73 -6.08
CA VAL A 692 12.82 11.42 -6.51
C VAL A 692 13.71 10.80 -7.59
N ILE A 693 14.12 11.58 -8.59
CA ILE A 693 14.98 11.12 -9.69
C ILE A 693 16.36 10.73 -9.16
N ARG A 694 16.95 11.54 -8.27
CA ARG A 694 18.25 11.20 -7.66
C ARG A 694 18.18 9.91 -6.84
N ALA A 695 17.05 9.65 -6.16
CA ALA A 695 16.82 8.39 -5.47
C ALA A 695 16.69 7.20 -6.44
N MET A 696 15.96 7.36 -7.54
CA MET A 696 15.87 6.33 -8.60
C MET A 696 17.26 5.97 -9.14
N VAL A 697 18.10 6.96 -9.42
CA VAL A 697 19.47 6.75 -9.92
C VAL A 697 20.33 6.05 -8.86
N GLY A 698 20.31 6.53 -7.61
CA GLY A 698 21.08 5.91 -6.51
C GLY A 698 20.69 4.44 -6.29
N LEU A 699 19.39 4.14 -6.21
CA LEU A 699 18.87 2.78 -6.09
C LEU A 699 19.21 1.91 -7.30
N THR A 700 19.14 2.46 -8.51
CA THR A 700 19.50 1.76 -9.76
C THR A 700 20.97 1.34 -9.75
N MET A 701 21.87 2.27 -9.43
CA MET A 701 23.31 2.02 -9.39
C MET A 701 23.65 0.99 -8.32
N PHE A 702 23.08 1.13 -7.12
CA PHE A 702 23.27 0.18 -6.04
C PHE A 702 22.77 -1.23 -6.41
N SER A 703 21.52 -1.34 -6.86
CA SER A 703 20.91 -2.61 -7.27
C SER A 703 21.67 -3.28 -8.43
N ALA A 704 22.22 -2.50 -9.36
CA ALA A 704 22.96 -3.04 -10.50
C ALA A 704 24.22 -3.82 -10.09
N ALA A 705 24.89 -3.44 -9.00
CA ALA A 705 26.06 -4.16 -8.50
C ALA A 705 25.69 -5.54 -7.92
N TYR A 706 24.62 -5.61 -7.12
CA TYR A 706 24.11 -6.88 -6.59
C TYR A 706 23.57 -7.77 -7.70
N LEU A 707 22.87 -7.18 -8.67
CA LEU A 707 22.42 -7.90 -9.84
C LEU A 707 23.58 -8.45 -10.66
N ALA A 708 24.62 -7.66 -10.90
CA ALA A 708 25.80 -8.10 -11.64
C ALA A 708 26.43 -9.34 -11.00
N GLU A 709 26.48 -9.38 -9.67
CA GLU A 709 26.97 -10.54 -8.93
C GLU A 709 26.06 -11.77 -9.08
N ASN A 710 24.74 -11.59 -8.97
CA ASN A 710 23.79 -12.67 -9.19
C ASN A 710 23.95 -13.26 -10.60
N VAL A 711 23.99 -12.41 -11.63
CA VAL A 711 24.19 -12.83 -13.03
C VAL A 711 25.55 -13.52 -13.22
N ARG A 712 26.62 -13.02 -12.58
CA ARG A 712 27.94 -13.66 -12.58
C ARG A 712 27.89 -15.07 -11.99
N GLY A 713 27.24 -15.24 -10.83
CA GLY A 713 27.02 -16.54 -10.20
C GLY A 713 26.22 -17.49 -11.10
N GLY A 714 25.18 -16.96 -11.75
CA GLY A 714 24.39 -17.69 -12.75
C GLY A 714 25.23 -18.18 -13.93
N LEU A 715 26.06 -17.31 -14.48
CA LEU A 715 26.97 -17.65 -15.59
C LEU A 715 27.98 -18.73 -15.19
N GLN A 716 28.43 -18.76 -13.94
CA GLN A 716 29.34 -19.79 -13.41
C GLN A 716 28.64 -21.13 -13.15
N SER A 717 27.32 -21.13 -12.97
CA SER A 717 26.56 -22.36 -12.73
C SER A 717 26.32 -23.19 -14.01
N ILE A 718 26.59 -22.63 -15.20
CA ILE A 718 26.38 -23.31 -16.47
C ILE A 718 27.51 -24.31 -16.74
N PRO A 719 27.21 -25.59 -17.05
CA PRO A 719 28.23 -26.60 -17.34
C PRO A 719 29.13 -26.19 -18.52
N PRO A 720 30.46 -26.37 -18.42
CA PRO A 720 31.41 -25.96 -19.46
C PRO A 720 31.16 -26.64 -20.81
N GLY A 721 30.60 -27.86 -20.81
CA GLY A 721 30.25 -28.61 -22.02
C GLY A 721 29.27 -27.87 -22.95
N GLN A 722 28.44 -26.94 -22.44
CA GLN A 722 27.58 -26.10 -23.28
C GLN A 722 28.41 -25.15 -24.15
N GLU A 723 29.46 -24.55 -23.58
CA GLU A 723 30.36 -23.68 -24.34
C GLU A 723 31.24 -24.49 -25.31
N GLU A 724 31.72 -25.66 -24.91
CA GLU A 724 32.54 -26.55 -25.74
C GLU A 724 31.76 -27.05 -26.96
N ALA A 725 30.53 -27.52 -26.77
CA ALA A 725 29.65 -27.94 -27.86
C ALA A 725 29.33 -26.79 -28.81
N ALA A 726 29.09 -25.59 -28.27
CA ALA A 726 28.83 -24.40 -29.09
C ALA A 726 30.06 -23.97 -29.92
N ARG A 727 31.26 -24.04 -29.34
CA ARG A 727 32.52 -23.81 -30.05
C ARG A 727 32.74 -24.86 -31.15
N ALA A 728 32.43 -26.13 -30.88
CA ALA A 728 32.51 -27.21 -31.89
C ALA A 728 31.55 -27.00 -33.08
N LEU A 729 30.45 -26.28 -32.88
CA LEU A 729 29.52 -25.87 -33.93
C LEU A 729 29.94 -24.57 -34.66
N GLY A 730 31.11 -24.02 -34.36
CA GLY A 730 31.65 -22.82 -35.00
C GLY A 730 31.05 -21.50 -34.52
N LEU A 731 30.38 -21.48 -33.36
CA LEU A 731 29.82 -20.25 -32.80
C LEU A 731 30.90 -19.37 -32.17
N GLY A 732 30.87 -18.06 -32.45
CA GLY A 732 31.79 -17.09 -31.86
C GLY A 732 31.45 -16.78 -30.39
N GLY A 733 32.41 -16.27 -29.60
CA GLY A 733 32.22 -16.03 -28.16
C GLY A 733 31.00 -15.15 -27.79
N ILE A 734 30.71 -14.13 -28.59
CA ILE A 734 29.52 -13.28 -28.42
C ILE A 734 28.24 -14.07 -28.70
N GLN A 735 28.23 -14.92 -29.73
CA GLN A 735 27.09 -15.78 -30.05
C GLN A 735 26.86 -16.82 -28.96
N ILE A 736 27.92 -17.45 -28.45
CA ILE A 736 27.86 -18.38 -27.31
C ILE A 736 27.25 -17.67 -26.10
N THR A 737 27.75 -16.46 -25.80
CA THR A 737 27.26 -15.69 -24.66
C THR A 737 25.78 -15.34 -24.80
N LEU A 738 25.39 -14.68 -25.89
CA LEU A 738 24.03 -14.15 -26.07
C LEU A 738 22.98 -15.23 -26.34
N LEU A 739 23.33 -16.30 -27.05
CA LEU A 739 22.36 -17.30 -27.52
C LEU A 739 22.29 -18.53 -26.60
N ILE A 740 23.34 -18.80 -25.81
CA ILE A 740 23.46 -20.05 -25.05
C ILE A 740 23.65 -19.78 -23.56
N THR A 741 24.76 -19.18 -23.14
CA THR A 741 25.10 -19.13 -21.71
C THR A 741 24.31 -18.07 -20.96
N LEU A 742 24.12 -16.86 -21.50
CA LEU A 742 23.39 -15.78 -20.83
C LEU A 742 21.90 -16.12 -20.63
N PRO A 743 21.14 -16.61 -21.64
CA PRO A 743 19.75 -16.99 -21.42
C PRO A 743 19.58 -18.12 -20.39
N GLN A 744 20.52 -19.08 -20.35
CA GLN A 744 20.51 -20.16 -19.36
C GLN A 744 20.85 -19.64 -17.96
N ALA A 745 21.87 -18.77 -17.86
CA ALA A 745 22.30 -18.16 -16.60
C ALA A 745 21.20 -17.29 -15.99
N LEU A 746 20.59 -16.41 -16.79
CA LEU A 746 19.48 -15.55 -16.35
C LEU A 746 18.31 -16.37 -15.82
N ARG A 747 18.04 -17.53 -16.44
CA ARG A 747 17.00 -18.46 -16.00
C ARG A 747 17.37 -19.16 -14.69
N ALA A 748 18.64 -19.54 -14.51
CA ALA A 748 19.13 -20.14 -13.28
C ALA A 748 19.08 -19.18 -12.08
N VAL A 749 19.21 -17.87 -12.30
CA VAL A 749 19.23 -16.87 -11.22
C VAL A 749 17.87 -16.24 -10.92
N ILE A 750 16.78 -16.63 -11.62
CA ILE A 750 15.43 -16.10 -11.38
C ILE A 750 15.07 -16.06 -9.87
N PRO A 751 15.32 -17.12 -9.07
CA PRO A 751 15.01 -17.07 -7.63
C PRO A 751 15.77 -15.96 -6.89
N ALA A 752 17.06 -15.78 -7.20
CA ALA A 752 17.88 -14.71 -6.62
C ALA A 752 17.41 -13.33 -7.07
N LEU A 753 16.98 -13.18 -8.33
CA LEU A 753 16.41 -11.93 -8.85
C LEU A 753 15.14 -11.53 -8.10
N VAL A 754 14.23 -12.46 -7.84
CA VAL A 754 13.01 -12.16 -7.09
C VAL A 754 13.33 -11.81 -5.63
N GLY A 755 14.30 -12.50 -5.02
CA GLY A 755 14.81 -12.13 -3.70
C GLY A 755 15.35 -10.69 -3.66
N GLN A 756 16.11 -10.29 -4.69
CA GLN A 756 16.60 -8.92 -4.83
C GLN A 756 15.46 -7.90 -5.00
N CYS A 757 14.42 -8.21 -5.77
CA CYS A 757 13.25 -7.34 -5.89
C CYS A 757 12.55 -7.11 -4.54
N ILE A 758 12.39 -8.16 -3.73
CA ILE A 758 11.79 -8.09 -2.40
C ILE A 758 12.68 -7.26 -1.45
N ALA A 759 14.00 -7.45 -1.51
CA ALA A 759 14.94 -6.66 -0.72
C ALA A 759 14.84 -5.18 -1.10
N LEU A 760 14.93 -4.87 -2.39
CA LEU A 760 14.86 -3.50 -2.91
C LEU A 760 13.55 -2.80 -2.55
N PHE A 761 12.42 -3.51 -2.60
CA PHE A 761 11.12 -2.97 -2.15
C PHE A 761 11.17 -2.50 -0.70
N LYS A 762 11.77 -3.28 0.21
CA LYS A 762 11.94 -2.89 1.61
C LYS A 762 12.98 -1.78 1.77
N ASP A 763 14.06 -1.84 1.00
CA ASP A 763 15.15 -0.85 1.04
C ASP A 763 14.69 0.55 0.62
N THR A 764 13.60 0.66 -0.17
CA THR A 764 12.99 1.97 -0.47
C THR A 764 12.59 2.74 0.78
N SER A 765 12.32 2.08 1.92
CA SER A 765 12.03 2.76 3.20
C SER A 765 13.15 3.69 3.68
N LEU A 766 14.39 3.44 3.26
CA LEU A 766 15.54 4.29 3.62
C LEU A 766 15.47 5.68 2.97
N VAL A 767 14.68 5.85 1.91
CA VAL A 767 14.53 7.16 1.27
C VAL A 767 13.83 8.17 2.18
N ALA A 768 13.05 7.71 3.18
CA ALA A 768 12.50 8.54 4.24
C ALA A 768 13.57 9.34 4.98
N LEU A 769 14.78 8.79 5.12
CA LEU A 769 15.89 9.42 5.84
C LEU A 769 16.50 10.60 5.07
N VAL A 770 16.30 10.64 3.75
CA VAL A 770 16.76 11.73 2.88
C VAL A 770 15.60 12.66 2.46
N GLY A 771 14.50 12.65 3.22
CA GLY A 771 13.39 13.60 3.08
C GLY A 771 12.37 13.26 2.00
N LEU A 772 12.39 12.04 1.44
CA LEU A 772 11.35 11.59 0.51
C LEU A 772 10.16 11.04 1.29
N LEU A 773 8.95 11.34 0.81
CA LEU A 773 7.71 10.91 1.44
C LEU A 773 7.24 9.55 0.88
N ASP A 774 8.08 8.52 0.97
CA ASP A 774 7.66 7.14 0.70
C ASP A 774 6.66 6.64 1.78
N LEU A 775 6.33 5.35 1.80
CA LEU A 775 5.41 4.82 2.81
C LEU A 775 5.89 5.11 4.24
N THR A 776 7.20 5.01 4.48
CA THR A 776 7.80 5.30 5.80
C THR A 776 7.87 6.81 6.07
N GLY A 777 8.20 7.62 5.07
CA GLY A 777 8.21 9.07 5.15
C GLY A 777 6.83 9.65 5.47
N ILE A 778 5.76 9.10 4.88
CA ILE A 778 4.38 9.49 5.19
C ILE A 778 4.02 9.14 6.64
N ALA A 779 4.37 7.95 7.13
CA ALA A 779 4.12 7.58 8.53
C ALA A 779 4.71 8.62 9.49
N LYS A 780 5.98 9.01 9.27
CA LYS A 780 6.66 10.06 10.04
C LYS A 780 5.94 11.41 9.94
N SER A 781 5.59 11.82 8.71
CA SER A 781 4.92 13.10 8.47
C SER A 781 3.54 13.18 9.11
N VAL A 782 2.78 12.08 9.13
CA VAL A 782 1.44 12.02 9.73
C VAL A 782 1.54 12.09 11.24
N THR A 783 2.42 11.30 11.86
CA THR A 783 2.58 11.25 13.33
C THR A 783 3.23 12.51 13.92
N ALA A 784 3.74 13.40 13.07
CA ALA A 784 4.26 14.71 13.47
C ALA A 784 3.18 15.79 13.52
N GLN A 785 1.99 15.55 12.98
CA GLN A 785 0.88 16.48 13.03
C GLN A 785 0.34 16.55 14.47
N PRO A 786 -0.05 17.73 15.00
CA PRO A 786 -0.54 17.90 16.37
C PRO A 786 -1.67 16.92 16.73
N GLU A 787 -2.54 16.59 15.78
CA GLU A 787 -3.70 15.72 15.97
C GLU A 787 -3.32 14.24 16.17
N PHE A 788 -2.12 13.82 15.75
CA PHE A 788 -1.68 12.42 15.76
C PHE A 788 -0.40 12.18 16.56
N VAL A 789 0.03 13.15 17.37
CA VAL A 789 1.18 13.02 18.26
C VAL A 789 0.96 11.85 19.23
N GLY A 790 1.97 10.97 19.34
CA GLY A 790 1.92 9.79 20.20
C GLY A 790 1.40 8.51 19.52
N LEU A 791 0.86 8.58 18.30
CA LEU A 791 0.29 7.42 17.56
C LEU A 791 1.30 6.73 16.62
N GLN A 792 2.57 6.73 17.01
CA GLN A 792 3.68 6.20 16.19
C GLN A 792 3.61 4.68 16.05
N SER A 793 3.19 3.99 17.11
CA SER A 793 3.06 2.53 17.13
C SER A 793 2.05 2.07 16.07
N GLU A 794 0.87 2.68 16.04
CA GLU A 794 -0.20 2.41 15.06
C GLU A 794 0.31 2.63 13.63
N ALA A 795 0.97 3.75 13.38
CA ALA A 795 1.54 4.08 12.07
C ALA A 795 2.59 3.06 11.62
N TYR A 796 3.55 2.72 12.49
CA TYR A 796 4.63 1.80 12.15
C TYR A 796 4.18 0.34 12.01
N ILE A 797 3.20 -0.10 12.81
CA ILE A 797 2.60 -1.42 12.67
C ILE A 797 1.84 -1.52 11.35
N PHE A 798 1.05 -0.50 11.00
CA PHE A 798 0.33 -0.46 9.73
C PHE A 798 1.28 -0.58 8.53
N ILE A 799 2.32 0.26 8.45
CA ILE A 799 3.26 0.18 7.31
C ILE A 799 4.03 -1.15 7.31
N SER A 800 4.33 -1.72 8.47
CA SER A 800 5.00 -3.03 8.59
C SER A 800 4.12 -4.14 8.03
N VAL A 801 2.81 -4.11 8.32
CA VAL A 801 1.83 -5.04 7.74
C VAL A 801 1.75 -4.86 6.22
N VAL A 802 1.73 -3.63 5.72
CA VAL A 802 1.75 -3.36 4.26
C VAL A 802 3.02 -3.93 3.61
N TYR A 803 4.21 -3.61 4.14
CA TYR A 803 5.47 -4.18 3.63
C TYR A 803 5.47 -5.71 3.67
N PHE A 804 4.95 -6.30 4.75
CA PHE A 804 4.84 -7.75 4.92
C PHE A 804 3.92 -8.36 3.88
N ILE A 805 2.71 -7.83 3.66
CA ILE A 805 1.74 -8.36 2.69
C ILE A 805 2.35 -8.40 1.29
N PHE A 806 2.92 -7.28 0.83
CA PHE A 806 3.53 -7.20 -0.50
C PHE A 806 4.74 -8.14 -0.63
N SER A 807 5.61 -8.16 0.38
CA SER A 807 6.77 -9.07 0.41
C SER A 807 6.36 -10.54 0.41
N TYR A 808 5.33 -10.89 1.17
CA TYR A 808 4.81 -12.25 1.26
C TYR A 808 4.18 -12.70 -0.06
N VAL A 809 3.39 -11.85 -0.71
CA VAL A 809 2.82 -12.15 -2.04
C VAL A 809 3.92 -12.39 -3.07
N MET A 810 4.93 -11.51 -3.13
CA MET A 810 6.08 -11.69 -4.02
C MET A 810 6.84 -12.98 -3.72
N ALA A 811 7.12 -13.29 -2.44
CA ALA A 811 7.80 -14.51 -2.03
C ALA A 811 6.99 -15.78 -2.36
N TYR A 812 5.67 -15.74 -2.18
CA TYR A 812 4.78 -16.84 -2.52
C TYR A 812 4.77 -17.12 -4.03
N ILE A 813 4.66 -16.06 -4.85
CA ILE A 813 4.74 -16.18 -6.31
C ILE A 813 6.11 -16.74 -6.72
N SER A 814 7.20 -16.28 -6.10
CA SER A 814 8.56 -16.79 -6.34
C SER A 814 8.66 -18.30 -6.15
N ARG A 815 8.20 -18.82 -4.99
CA ARG A 815 8.24 -20.26 -4.69
C ARG A 815 7.43 -21.09 -5.69
N ARG A 816 6.31 -20.54 -6.18
CA ARG A 816 5.48 -21.20 -7.21
C ARG A 816 6.20 -21.27 -8.56
N ILE A 817 6.90 -20.20 -8.95
CA ILE A 817 7.69 -20.16 -10.18
C ILE A 817 8.85 -21.17 -10.09
N GLU A 818 9.54 -21.22 -8.95
CA GLU A 818 10.62 -22.17 -8.70
C GLU A 818 10.14 -23.63 -8.80
N ALA A 819 9.01 -23.95 -8.17
CA ALA A 819 8.42 -25.29 -8.22
C ALA A 819 7.97 -25.72 -9.62
N SER A 820 7.73 -24.79 -10.54
CA SER A 820 7.33 -25.09 -11.93
C SER A 820 8.51 -25.52 -12.83
N GLY A 821 9.73 -25.61 -12.28
CA GLY A 821 10.92 -26.04 -12.99
C GLY A 821 11.58 -24.95 -13.82
N SER A 822 11.12 -23.69 -13.70
CA SER A 822 11.67 -22.54 -14.44
C SER A 822 13.10 -22.17 -14.05
N GLY A 823 13.74 -22.86 -13.10
CA GLY A 823 15.16 -22.73 -12.75
C GLY A 823 15.92 -24.05 -12.65
N ALA A 824 15.28 -25.21 -12.89
CA ALA A 824 15.95 -26.50 -12.81
C ALA A 824 16.72 -26.78 -14.11
N VAL A 825 18.03 -26.52 -14.12
CA VAL A 825 18.92 -27.33 -14.96
C VAL A 825 18.68 -28.76 -14.51
N ARG A 826 17.97 -29.56 -15.33
CA ARG A 826 17.82 -30.98 -15.07
C ARG A 826 19.23 -31.52 -14.86
N ARG A 827 19.55 -31.90 -13.62
CA ARG A 827 20.70 -32.75 -13.35
C ARG A 827 20.42 -34.04 -14.11
N PHE A 828 20.91 -34.13 -15.33
CA PHE A 828 21.08 -35.40 -16.01
C PHE A 828 22.19 -36.08 -15.21
N GLY A 829 21.77 -36.96 -14.29
CA GLY A 829 22.65 -37.98 -13.72
C GLY A 829 22.93 -39.05 -14.75
#